data_AF-A0A2S7JVU6-F1
#
_entry.id   AF-A0A2S7JVU6-F1
#
_cell.length_a   1.000
_cell.length_b   1.000
_cell.length_c   1.000
_cell.angle_alpha   90.00
_cell.angle_beta   90.00
_cell.angle_gamma   90.00
#
_symmetry.space_group_name_H-M   'P 1'
#
loop_
_entity.id
_entity.type
_entity.pdbx_description
1 polymer ?
#
loop_
_entity_poly.entity_id
_entity_poly.type
_entity_poly.pdbx_seq_one_letter_code
_entity_poly.pdbx_strand_id
1 'polypeptide(L)'
;MVKGLAHSADSGHFDELQGKCSPAAASAAKAIAEEANVQAANAEDLSSPWCTFFEQLGSTGLDDLDRRTQTLARQVRDNGITYNVYASQGGPQRPWALDLFPLIVTPESWQHIEVGVKQRARLLERMMADVYGPQQLIREAMIPPALVQGHPGYLRAMHGVTPVGGTHLHIAAFDLARGPDGHWAVVSQRTQAPSGLGYLLENRLLISRQFPQAFEAMNIQRLAATYRVWVESLKAHSPEGANAHVALLTPGPYNETYFEHAYLARYLGLTLVEGHDLTVRDERVYLRTLRGLEPVHVLLKRMDDEFLDPLELRADSTLGIPGLLQAVRAGNVVVANAPGSAFLESPALLGFLPALSEKLLGEELQLPALDTWWCGERAALASVLPQLEHMAIKPTYPGSTTHGTFDATIQSVLGRTLTQAQRDEWVGRITRQPDRYTLQAYSPLSQMPTWKNTTEGVVQRSVMLRVFALRNSAGDGPDAWRVLPGGLARIAAPDAQIASMQRGGSSADVWVQTHADIDRSSLLPKYTTASGFKHRERMVTSRAAENLYWLGRYTERSENMVRLVRLCIEALNGEDPASRSLWAWLQLLTQRQGLVPAGVPSAHAAAGEDKANSTPSMGARRRVFERTLIACLDQDEHSTSVGYNLRALQQAASSLRERLSPEHWNAIVHCVDQFSADCAQAGTPRAFSAVQAMQALDAASSALAAITGAQTDRMTRDDGWQLLSIGRHVERLGFLSSALDLAVEVGAFEHTADDADSADENSSHYAALLSLFDSTITFQAQYQQTRELAPLIELLVQDNDNPRSLAWVARTLRGRLSKLADTPMGEPDALARLVPDLKHTDLEQLCTPNDVGHHPKLRACLTECMQASWQVSDAITARYFSHTDDADSVGA
;
A
#
# COMPACT_ATOMS: atom_id res chain seq x y z
N MET A 1 18.62 -6.11 -37.44
CA MET A 1 17.21 -5.69 -37.30
C MET A 1 17.04 -4.36 -36.57
N VAL A 2 17.75 -4.07 -35.47
CA VAL A 2 17.58 -2.82 -34.69
C VAL A 2 18.13 -1.55 -35.36
N LYS A 3 19.06 -1.69 -36.31
CA LYS A 3 19.91 -0.63 -36.89
C LYS A 3 19.19 0.54 -37.60
N GLY A 4 17.86 0.54 -37.71
CA GLY A 4 17.06 1.63 -38.31
C GLY A 4 16.00 2.26 -37.38
N LEU A 5 15.86 1.75 -36.15
CA LEU A 5 14.84 2.17 -35.18
C LEU A 5 15.44 2.68 -33.87
N ALA A 6 16.77 2.71 -33.73
CA ALA A 6 17.44 3.15 -32.53
C ALA A 6 18.11 4.50 -32.73
N HIS A 7 17.74 5.47 -31.90
CA HIS A 7 18.46 6.73 -31.78
C HIS A 7 19.73 6.53 -30.95
N SER A 8 20.81 7.22 -31.33
CA SER A 8 22.04 7.29 -30.51
C SER A 8 21.80 8.14 -29.26
N ALA A 9 22.59 7.91 -28.21
CA ALA A 9 22.52 8.73 -27.01
C ALA A 9 22.90 10.19 -27.31
N ASP A 10 22.35 11.11 -26.52
CA ASP A 10 22.64 12.54 -26.64
C ASP A 10 24.15 12.82 -26.49
N SER A 11 24.61 13.89 -27.14
CA SER A 11 26.03 14.28 -27.18
C SER A 11 26.63 14.42 -25.76
N GLY A 12 27.75 13.75 -25.51
CA GLY A 12 28.43 13.76 -24.21
C GLY A 12 27.88 12.79 -23.16
N HIS A 13 26.89 11.96 -23.51
CA HIS A 13 26.42 10.85 -22.67
C HIS A 13 27.10 9.53 -23.07
N PHE A 14 27.24 8.62 -22.10
CA PHE A 14 27.62 7.23 -22.39
C PHE A 14 26.39 6.47 -22.95
N ASP A 15 26.51 5.93 -24.15
CA ASP A 15 25.47 5.15 -24.81
C ASP A 15 25.56 3.68 -24.37
N GLU A 16 24.61 3.20 -23.55
CA GLU A 16 24.61 1.80 -23.09
C GLU A 16 24.32 0.81 -24.24
N LEU A 17 23.61 1.23 -25.30
CA LEU A 17 23.31 0.39 -26.46
C LEU A 17 24.59 0.14 -27.28
N GLN A 18 25.41 1.17 -27.49
CA GLN A 18 26.65 1.11 -28.26
C GLN A 18 27.90 0.81 -27.41
N GLY A 19 27.82 0.97 -26.08
CA GLY A 19 28.93 0.72 -25.15
C GLY A 19 30.06 1.75 -25.23
N LYS A 20 29.77 2.98 -25.68
CA LYS A 20 30.75 4.06 -25.86
C LYS A 20 30.13 5.45 -25.64
N CYS A 21 30.98 6.46 -25.47
CA CYS A 21 30.53 7.85 -25.37
C CYS A 21 30.05 8.39 -26.72
N SER A 22 28.91 9.08 -26.74
CA SER A 22 28.45 9.84 -27.91
C SER A 22 29.30 11.09 -28.12
N PRO A 23 29.86 11.32 -29.32
CA PRO A 23 30.79 12.42 -29.56
C PRO A 23 30.19 13.80 -29.26
N ALA A 24 31.00 14.70 -28.70
CA ALA A 24 30.63 16.08 -28.43
C ALA A 24 30.31 16.84 -29.73
N ALA A 25 29.24 17.64 -29.77
CA ALA A 25 28.83 18.40 -30.97
C ALA A 25 29.94 19.29 -31.56
N ALA A 26 30.87 19.77 -30.73
CA ALA A 26 32.03 20.55 -31.17
C ALA A 26 33.15 19.70 -31.81
N SER A 27 33.23 18.41 -31.50
CA SER A 27 34.13 17.44 -32.14
C SER A 27 33.55 16.90 -33.45
N ALA A 28 32.22 16.83 -33.58
CA ALA A 28 31.57 16.44 -34.82
C ALA A 28 31.92 17.38 -35.99
N ALA A 29 31.97 18.70 -35.74
CA ALA A 29 32.36 19.67 -36.77
C ALA A 29 33.83 19.54 -37.23
N LYS A 30 34.71 19.01 -36.37
CA LYS A 30 36.13 18.78 -36.69
C LYS A 30 36.37 17.42 -37.35
N ALA A 31 35.64 16.38 -36.92
CA ALA A 31 35.64 15.07 -37.55
C ALA A 31 35.08 15.11 -38.98
N ILE A 32 34.04 15.92 -39.23
CA ILE A 32 33.45 16.14 -40.56
C ILE A 32 34.45 16.85 -41.52
N ALA A 33 35.46 17.55 -41.01
CA ALA A 33 36.47 18.23 -41.83
C ALA A 33 37.69 17.37 -42.18
N GLU A 34 37.98 16.29 -41.42
CA GLU A 34 39.13 15.40 -41.67
C GLU A 34 38.75 14.07 -42.37
N GLU A 35 37.46 13.74 -42.50
CA GLU A 35 36.96 12.49 -43.13
C GLU A 35 36.49 12.64 -44.59
N ALA A 36 37.06 13.56 -45.37
CA ALA A 36 36.72 13.69 -46.79
C ALA A 36 37.36 12.62 -47.71
N ASN A 37 38.02 11.59 -47.17
CA ASN A 37 38.71 10.60 -48.00
C ASN A 37 38.83 9.18 -47.41
N VAL A 38 37.75 8.60 -46.88
CA VAL A 38 37.56 7.12 -46.84
C VAL A 38 36.07 6.82 -47.00
N GLN A 39 35.63 6.58 -48.23
CA GLN A 39 34.41 5.82 -48.48
C GLN A 39 34.68 4.36 -48.02
N ALA A 40 33.87 3.89 -47.06
CA ALA A 40 33.82 2.55 -46.45
C ALA A 40 34.57 2.31 -45.10
N ALA A 41 34.09 2.93 -44.00
CA ALA A 41 34.18 2.51 -42.58
C ALA A 41 33.44 3.59 -41.75
N ASN A 42 32.49 3.40 -40.83
CA ASN A 42 32.12 2.29 -39.96
C ASN A 42 30.59 2.19 -39.79
N ALA A 43 30.12 0.94 -39.71
CA ALA A 43 28.81 0.58 -39.19
C ALA A 43 28.75 0.87 -37.68
N GLU A 44 27.63 1.40 -37.17
CA GLU A 44 27.43 1.48 -35.72
C GLU A 44 27.06 0.09 -35.17
N ASP A 45 28.02 -0.53 -34.50
CA ASP A 45 27.88 -1.84 -33.89
C ASP A 45 27.34 -1.72 -32.46
N LEU A 46 26.31 -2.52 -32.19
CA LEU A 46 25.75 -2.72 -30.86
C LEU A 46 26.84 -3.28 -29.94
N SER A 47 26.81 -2.92 -28.66
CA SER A 47 27.69 -3.55 -27.69
C SER A 47 27.39 -5.05 -27.56
N SER A 48 28.42 -5.83 -27.21
CA SER A 48 28.30 -7.30 -27.11
C SER A 48 27.10 -7.76 -26.26
N PRO A 49 26.80 -7.18 -25.08
CA PRO A 49 25.64 -7.59 -24.29
C PRO A 49 24.30 -7.34 -24.98
N TRP A 50 24.17 -6.21 -25.69
CA TRP A 50 22.95 -5.89 -26.44
C TRP A 50 22.79 -6.72 -27.71
N CYS A 51 23.89 -7.09 -28.39
CA CYS A 51 23.86 -8.08 -29.47
C CYS A 51 23.22 -9.39 -28.97
N THR A 52 23.74 -9.94 -27.87
CA THR A 52 23.21 -11.17 -27.28
C THR A 52 21.76 -11.01 -26.88
N PHE A 53 21.36 -9.89 -26.26
CA PHE A 53 19.96 -9.64 -25.90
C PHE A 53 19.03 -9.70 -27.12
N PHE A 54 19.38 -8.98 -28.20
CA PHE A 54 18.53 -8.88 -29.38
C PHE A 54 18.51 -10.16 -30.24
N GLU A 55 19.59 -10.95 -30.24
CA GLU A 55 19.64 -12.28 -30.88
C GLU A 55 18.62 -13.26 -30.27
N GLN A 56 18.27 -13.07 -28.98
CA GLN A 56 17.34 -13.93 -28.24
C GLN A 56 15.87 -13.47 -28.32
N LEU A 57 15.53 -12.48 -29.15
CA LEU A 57 14.13 -12.07 -29.36
C LEU A 57 13.32 -13.07 -30.23
N GLY A 58 13.99 -14.03 -30.86
CA GLY A 58 13.35 -15.03 -31.72
C GLY A 58 12.93 -14.47 -33.09
N SER A 59 12.10 -15.23 -33.82
CA SER A 59 11.74 -14.95 -35.22
C SER A 59 10.82 -13.74 -35.40
N THR A 60 10.03 -13.38 -34.39
CA THR A 60 9.16 -12.19 -34.39
C THR A 60 9.93 -10.90 -34.13
N GLY A 61 11.14 -10.98 -33.56
CA GLY A 61 12.03 -9.84 -33.35
C GLY A 61 11.37 -8.67 -32.62
N LEU A 62 11.44 -7.48 -33.23
CA LEU A 62 10.95 -6.22 -32.65
C LEU A 62 9.42 -6.08 -32.71
N ASP A 63 8.75 -6.79 -33.63
CA ASP A 63 7.29 -6.66 -33.85
C ASP A 63 6.47 -7.12 -32.63
N ASP A 64 7.08 -7.93 -31.75
CA ASP A 64 6.44 -8.46 -30.55
C ASP A 64 6.54 -7.52 -29.33
N LEU A 65 7.38 -6.47 -29.40
CA LEU A 65 7.70 -5.62 -28.25
C LEU A 65 6.51 -4.76 -27.80
N ASP A 66 5.64 -4.32 -28.71
CA ASP A 66 4.42 -3.58 -28.34
C ASP A 66 3.46 -4.45 -27.51
N ARG A 67 3.28 -5.70 -27.93
CA ARG A 67 2.46 -6.67 -27.20
C ARG A 67 3.04 -6.96 -25.81
N ARG A 68 4.36 -7.10 -25.70
CA ARG A 68 5.06 -7.28 -24.41
C ARG A 68 4.91 -6.07 -23.50
N THR A 69 5.03 -4.86 -24.06
CA THR A 69 4.85 -3.60 -23.31
C THR A 69 3.43 -3.48 -22.75
N GLN A 70 2.41 -3.80 -23.55
CA GLN A 70 1.02 -3.83 -23.09
C GLN A 70 0.78 -4.90 -22.02
N THR A 71 1.40 -6.07 -22.17
CA THR A 71 1.33 -7.16 -21.18
C THR A 71 1.99 -6.75 -19.87
N LEU A 72 3.16 -6.10 -19.93
CA LEU A 72 3.88 -5.59 -18.77
C LEU A 72 3.07 -4.53 -18.03
N ALA A 73 2.53 -3.55 -18.74
CA ALA A 73 1.69 -2.50 -18.16
C ALA A 73 0.43 -3.07 -17.47
N ARG A 74 -0.15 -4.13 -18.04
CA ARG A 74 -1.28 -4.85 -17.41
C ARG A 74 -0.83 -5.58 -16.15
N GLN A 75 0.28 -6.32 -16.19
CA GLN A 75 0.80 -7.04 -15.03
C GLN A 75 1.17 -6.11 -13.87
N VAL A 76 1.77 -4.95 -14.15
CA VAL A 76 2.07 -3.92 -13.15
C VAL A 76 0.78 -3.44 -12.46
N ARG A 77 -0.27 -3.20 -13.26
CA ARG A 77 -1.58 -2.78 -12.75
C ARG A 77 -2.24 -3.89 -11.91
N ASP A 78 -2.28 -5.11 -12.44
CA ASP A 78 -2.90 -6.27 -11.80
C ASP A 78 -2.17 -6.68 -10.52
N ASN A 79 -0.85 -6.48 -10.45
CA ASN A 79 -0.08 -6.71 -9.22
C ASN A 79 -0.20 -5.56 -8.21
N GLY A 80 -0.90 -4.47 -8.56
CA GLY A 80 -1.11 -3.30 -7.70
C GLY A 80 0.17 -2.52 -7.40
N ILE A 81 1.17 -2.61 -8.28
CA ILE A 81 2.46 -1.93 -8.11
C ILE A 81 2.24 -0.43 -8.26
N THR A 82 2.38 0.29 -7.16
CA THR A 82 2.00 1.69 -7.03
C THR A 82 3.10 2.48 -6.35
N TYR A 83 3.16 3.77 -6.66
CA TYR A 83 3.97 4.75 -5.96
C TYR A 83 3.07 5.94 -5.64
N ASN A 84 2.71 6.10 -4.36
CA ASN A 84 1.78 7.15 -3.93
C ASN A 84 2.54 8.47 -3.82
N VAL A 85 2.60 9.26 -4.89
CA VAL A 85 3.14 10.62 -4.82
C VAL A 85 2.21 11.44 -3.91
N TYR A 86 2.75 12.13 -2.90
CA TYR A 86 2.05 13.01 -1.95
C TYR A 86 1.40 14.24 -2.63
N ALA A 87 0.50 14.02 -3.59
CA ALA A 87 -0.30 15.04 -4.22
C ALA A 87 -1.76 14.76 -3.84
N SER A 88 -2.20 15.44 -2.77
CA SER A 88 -3.58 15.48 -2.23
C SER A 88 -4.11 14.20 -1.56
N GLN A 89 -4.69 14.36 -0.35
CA GLN A 89 -5.64 13.39 0.20
C GLN A 89 -6.74 13.19 -0.87
N GLY A 90 -6.81 11.99 -1.46
CA GLY A 90 -7.77 11.68 -2.53
C GLY A 90 -7.24 11.73 -3.97
N GLY A 91 -5.95 12.00 -4.20
CA GLY A 91 -5.37 11.92 -5.55
C GLY A 91 -5.26 10.48 -6.09
N PRO A 92 -5.45 10.23 -7.40
CA PRO A 92 -5.38 8.88 -7.97
C PRO A 92 -3.97 8.28 -7.84
N GLN A 93 -3.90 7.03 -7.35
CA GLN A 93 -2.64 6.27 -7.30
C GLN A 93 -2.08 6.11 -8.71
N ARG A 94 -0.86 6.61 -8.97
CA ARG A 94 -0.22 6.39 -10.27
C ARG A 94 0.40 4.99 -10.30
N PRO A 95 0.08 4.15 -11.30
CA PRO A 95 0.76 2.88 -11.50
C PRO A 95 2.26 3.08 -11.67
N TRP A 96 3.05 2.17 -11.10
CA TRP A 96 4.49 2.16 -11.26
C TRP A 96 4.91 2.03 -12.73
N ALA A 97 5.72 2.95 -13.25
CA ALA A 97 6.19 2.85 -14.62
C ALA A 97 7.45 1.96 -14.68
N LEU A 98 7.32 0.79 -15.30
CA LEU A 98 8.41 -0.15 -15.55
C LEU A 98 8.73 -0.21 -17.05
N ASP A 99 9.99 0.03 -17.39
CA ASP A 99 10.49 -0.10 -18.75
C ASP A 99 10.65 -1.57 -19.15
N LEU A 100 10.47 -1.85 -20.44
CA LEU A 100 10.58 -3.20 -20.97
C LEU A 100 12.03 -3.69 -21.00
N PHE A 101 12.98 -2.80 -21.25
CA PHE A 101 14.39 -3.17 -21.43
C PHE A 101 15.16 -3.08 -20.10
N PRO A 102 15.98 -4.11 -19.77
CA PRO A 102 16.82 -4.07 -18.57
C PRO A 102 18.07 -3.22 -18.79
N LEU A 103 18.61 -2.65 -17.71
CA LEU A 103 19.99 -2.16 -17.69
C LEU A 103 20.93 -3.35 -17.54
N ILE A 104 21.75 -3.62 -18.56
CA ILE A 104 22.70 -4.73 -18.56
C ILE A 104 24.05 -4.26 -18.02
N VAL A 105 24.56 -4.93 -16.99
CA VAL A 105 25.84 -4.63 -16.35
C VAL A 105 26.81 -5.79 -16.57
N THR A 106 27.98 -5.49 -17.13
CA THR A 106 29.00 -6.50 -17.43
C THR A 106 29.64 -7.05 -16.15
N PRO A 107 30.24 -8.26 -16.18
CA PRO A 107 30.88 -8.85 -15.01
C PRO A 107 32.01 -7.99 -14.43
N GLU A 108 32.80 -7.32 -15.27
CA GLU A 108 33.92 -6.46 -14.86
C GLU A 108 33.40 -5.18 -14.17
N SER A 109 32.38 -4.56 -14.77
CA SER A 109 31.72 -3.38 -14.18
C SER A 109 31.12 -3.73 -12.83
N TRP A 110 30.45 -4.88 -12.73
CA TRP A 110 29.84 -5.33 -11.49
C TRP A 110 30.87 -5.68 -10.42
N GLN A 111 31.97 -6.34 -10.77
CA GLN A 111 33.04 -6.65 -9.83
C GLN A 111 33.62 -5.38 -9.18
N HIS A 112 33.84 -4.33 -9.99
CA HIS A 112 34.30 -3.04 -9.48
C HIS A 112 33.28 -2.40 -8.53
N ILE A 113 31.99 -2.40 -8.92
CA ILE A 113 30.89 -1.91 -8.08
C ILE A 113 30.82 -2.70 -6.77
N GLU A 114 30.85 -4.03 -6.83
CA GLU A 114 30.70 -4.90 -5.67
C GLU A 114 31.81 -4.66 -4.64
N VAL A 115 33.07 -4.62 -5.07
CA VAL A 115 34.21 -4.41 -4.16
C VAL A 115 34.13 -3.03 -3.51
N GLY A 116 33.88 -2.00 -4.32
CA GLY A 116 33.77 -0.62 -3.81
C GLY A 116 32.57 -0.40 -2.88
N VAL A 117 31.42 -0.98 -3.20
CA VAL A 117 30.22 -0.90 -2.34
C VAL A 117 30.44 -1.63 -1.02
N LYS A 118 31.10 -2.81 -1.01
CA LYS A 118 31.48 -3.49 0.25
C LYS A 118 32.42 -2.65 1.10
N GLN A 119 33.44 -2.04 0.47
CA GLN A 119 34.37 -1.16 1.18
C GLN A 119 33.64 0.04 1.79
N ARG A 120 32.77 0.71 1.02
CA ARG A 120 31.98 1.84 1.52
C ARG A 120 31.06 1.43 2.66
N ALA A 121 30.38 0.29 2.58
CA ALA A 121 29.53 -0.19 3.66
C ALA A 121 30.32 -0.46 4.96
N ARG A 122 31.54 -1.04 4.87
CA ARG A 122 32.47 -1.17 6.01
C ARG A 122 32.88 0.20 6.57
N LEU A 123 33.19 1.16 5.71
CA LEU A 123 33.55 2.51 6.12
C LEU A 123 32.42 3.20 6.89
N LEU A 124 31.19 3.16 6.36
CA LEU A 124 30.02 3.78 6.99
C LEU A 124 29.68 3.14 8.34
N GLU A 125 29.85 1.81 8.48
CA GLU A 125 29.67 1.12 9.77
C GLU A 125 30.68 1.61 10.81
N ARG A 126 31.97 1.74 10.44
CA ARG A 126 33.00 2.28 11.35
C ARG A 126 32.76 3.74 11.69
N MET A 127 32.25 4.54 10.76
CA MET A 127 31.84 5.91 11.03
C MET A 127 30.69 5.98 12.04
N MET A 128 29.68 5.10 11.94
CA MET A 128 28.61 5.00 12.94
C MET A 128 29.17 4.67 14.32
N ALA A 129 30.00 3.62 14.39
CA ALA A 129 30.61 3.18 15.64
C ALA A 129 31.48 4.26 16.29
N ASP A 130 32.23 5.04 15.52
CA ASP A 130 32.99 6.17 16.05
C ASP A 130 32.08 7.32 16.51
N VAL A 131 31.16 7.78 15.67
CA VAL A 131 30.31 8.95 15.95
C VAL A 131 29.39 8.75 17.16
N TYR A 132 28.83 7.56 17.33
CA TYR A 132 28.00 7.24 18.48
C TYR A 132 28.81 6.70 19.67
N GLY A 133 30.06 6.29 19.47
CA GLY A 133 31.00 5.86 20.50
C GLY A 133 32.08 6.92 20.82
N PRO A 134 33.37 6.64 20.54
CA PRO A 134 34.49 7.47 21.02
C PRO A 134 34.67 8.83 20.31
N GLN A 135 34.03 9.09 19.18
CA GLN A 135 34.09 10.36 18.42
C GLN A 135 35.51 10.81 18.06
N GLN A 136 36.40 9.89 17.68
CA GLN A 136 37.77 10.22 17.27
C GLN A 136 37.77 11.07 15.99
N LEU A 137 36.89 10.78 15.03
CA LEU A 137 36.80 11.52 13.77
C LEU A 137 36.49 13.01 13.98
N ILE A 138 35.70 13.32 15.00
CA ILE A 138 35.37 14.69 15.37
C ILE A 138 36.52 15.33 16.16
N ARG A 139 37.09 14.60 17.13
CA ARG A 139 38.21 15.08 17.97
C ARG A 139 39.48 15.38 17.18
N GLU A 140 39.76 14.59 16.15
CA GLU A 140 40.89 14.78 15.24
C GLU A 140 40.56 15.74 14.07
N ALA A 141 39.38 16.37 14.07
CA ALA A 141 38.92 17.29 13.04
C ALA A 141 38.87 16.70 11.61
N MET A 142 38.73 15.37 11.49
CA MET A 142 38.54 14.68 10.21
C MET A 142 37.13 14.89 9.65
N ILE A 143 36.14 15.07 10.53
CA ILE A 143 34.77 15.43 10.17
C ILE A 143 34.33 16.64 10.99
N PRO A 144 33.83 17.71 10.36
CA PRO A 144 33.30 18.87 11.06
C PRO A 144 32.11 18.50 11.98
N PRO A 145 32.07 18.99 13.24
CA PRO A 145 30.93 18.76 14.14
C PRO A 145 29.58 19.19 13.56
N ALA A 146 29.57 20.22 12.70
CA ALA A 146 28.37 20.70 12.02
C ALA A 146 27.70 19.62 11.14
N LEU A 147 28.49 18.76 10.48
CA LEU A 147 27.97 17.68 9.64
C LEU A 147 27.47 16.46 10.43
N VAL A 148 27.75 16.41 11.73
CA VAL A 148 27.36 15.31 12.61
C VAL A 148 26.43 15.81 13.71
N GLN A 149 26.96 16.47 14.74
CA GLN A 149 26.19 16.96 15.89
C GLN A 149 25.23 18.11 15.54
N GLY A 150 25.54 18.87 14.49
CA GLY A 150 24.64 19.86 13.90
C GLY A 150 23.59 19.26 12.95
N HIS A 151 23.76 18.00 12.54
CA HIS A 151 22.84 17.34 11.63
C HIS A 151 21.50 17.04 12.34
N PRO A 152 20.35 17.40 11.77
CA PRO A 152 19.02 17.18 12.37
C PRO A 152 18.73 15.72 12.72
N GLY A 153 19.22 14.79 11.88
CA GLY A 153 19.09 13.36 12.11
C GLY A 153 20.14 12.73 13.02
N TYR A 154 20.98 13.52 13.70
CA TYR A 154 21.85 12.99 14.76
C TYR A 154 21.05 12.87 16.07
N LEU A 155 20.95 11.65 16.58
CA LEU A 155 20.14 11.35 17.76
C LEU A 155 21.00 11.39 19.02
N ARG A 156 20.96 12.50 19.77
CA ARG A 156 21.69 12.64 21.04
C ARG A 156 21.38 11.52 22.03
N ALA A 157 20.14 11.05 22.06
CA ALA A 157 19.68 9.95 22.90
C ALA A 157 20.36 8.60 22.62
N MET A 158 21.03 8.47 21.47
CA MET A 158 21.73 7.25 21.05
C MET A 158 23.25 7.29 21.31
N HIS A 159 23.79 8.39 21.84
CA HIS A 159 25.22 8.47 22.14
C HIS A 159 25.61 7.51 23.28
N GLY A 160 26.69 6.75 23.08
CA GLY A 160 27.17 5.73 24.01
C GLY A 160 26.40 4.41 23.97
N VAL A 161 25.36 4.31 23.14
CA VAL A 161 24.52 3.11 23.03
C VAL A 161 25.17 2.13 22.06
N THR A 162 25.41 0.91 22.51
CA THR A 162 25.90 -0.18 21.64
C THR A 162 24.71 -0.97 21.10
N PRO A 163 24.51 -1.05 19.77
CA PRO A 163 23.43 -1.85 19.20
C PRO A 163 23.52 -3.32 19.59
N VAL A 164 22.37 -3.99 19.67
CA VAL A 164 22.30 -5.44 19.86
C VAL A 164 23.02 -6.14 18.71
N GLY A 165 23.94 -7.05 19.05
CA GLY A 165 24.79 -7.72 18.06
C GLY A 165 25.95 -6.87 17.52
N GLY A 166 26.16 -5.64 18.03
CA GLY A 166 27.31 -4.79 17.72
C GLY A 166 27.33 -4.23 16.30
N THR A 167 26.19 -4.24 15.60
CA THR A 167 26.05 -3.76 14.21
C THR A 167 25.08 -2.59 14.16
N HIS A 168 25.47 -1.48 13.55
CA HIS A 168 24.61 -0.30 13.37
C HIS A 168 23.84 -0.38 12.05
N LEU A 169 24.54 -0.69 10.95
CA LEU A 169 23.98 -0.72 9.61
C LEU A 169 23.75 -2.17 9.15
N HIS A 170 22.50 -2.47 8.81
CA HIS A 170 22.07 -3.75 8.24
C HIS A 170 21.82 -3.65 6.72
N ILE A 171 21.48 -2.47 6.24
CA ILE A 171 21.21 -2.16 4.83
C ILE A 171 21.82 -0.80 4.49
N ALA A 172 22.53 -0.71 3.38
CA ALA A 172 22.92 0.57 2.79
C ALA A 172 22.61 0.55 1.29
N ALA A 173 22.22 1.69 0.74
CA ALA A 173 22.04 1.85 -0.70
C ALA A 173 22.91 2.96 -1.26
N PHE A 174 23.44 2.75 -2.45
CA PHE A 174 24.32 3.67 -3.15
C PHE A 174 23.77 3.97 -4.53
N ASP A 175 23.64 5.26 -4.82
CA ASP A 175 23.19 5.76 -6.12
C ASP A 175 24.41 6.02 -6.98
N LEU A 176 24.50 5.29 -8.08
CA LEU A 176 25.64 5.27 -9.00
C LEU A 176 25.26 5.92 -10.32
N ALA A 177 26.15 6.76 -10.82
CA ALA A 177 26.13 7.25 -12.18
C ALA A 177 27.30 6.65 -12.96
N ARG A 178 27.05 6.28 -14.22
CA ARG A 178 28.10 5.97 -15.16
C ARG A 178 28.44 7.22 -15.96
N GLY A 179 29.69 7.65 -15.87
CA GLY A 179 30.19 8.83 -16.55
C GLY A 179 30.38 8.61 -18.06
N PRO A 180 30.63 9.67 -18.83
CA PRO A 180 30.94 9.58 -20.26
C PRO A 180 32.20 8.75 -20.58
N ASP A 181 33.10 8.63 -19.61
CA ASP A 181 34.29 7.77 -19.65
C ASP A 181 33.98 6.27 -19.43
N GLY A 182 32.73 5.94 -19.09
CA GLY A 182 32.29 4.58 -18.81
C GLY A 182 32.56 4.12 -17.37
N HIS A 183 33.16 4.97 -16.53
CA HIS A 183 33.44 4.67 -15.12
C HIS A 183 32.23 4.95 -14.22
N TRP A 184 32.15 4.21 -13.11
CA TRP A 184 31.07 4.36 -12.14
C TRP A 184 31.49 5.24 -10.96
N ALA A 185 30.62 6.17 -10.57
CA ALA A 185 30.84 7.04 -9.42
C ALA A 185 29.58 7.12 -8.54
N VAL A 186 29.78 7.21 -7.23
CA VAL A 186 28.70 7.42 -6.25
C VAL A 186 28.22 8.87 -6.30
N VAL A 187 26.91 9.05 -6.49
CA VAL A 187 26.21 10.34 -6.51
C VAL A 187 25.62 10.67 -5.14
N SER A 188 25.06 9.66 -4.46
CA SER A 188 24.46 9.76 -3.13
C SER A 188 24.39 8.39 -2.45
N GLN A 189 24.18 8.39 -1.14
CA GLN A 189 24.02 7.19 -0.33
C GLN A 189 22.82 7.31 0.62
N ARG A 190 22.22 6.17 0.96
CA ARG A 190 21.03 6.05 1.82
C ARG A 190 21.26 4.98 2.89
N THR A 191 20.96 5.32 4.13
CA THR A 191 21.26 4.50 5.32
C THR A 191 20.12 4.46 6.34
N GLN A 192 19.13 5.36 6.32
CA GLN A 192 18.02 5.30 7.28
C GLN A 192 17.04 4.17 6.97
N ALA A 193 16.38 4.28 5.82
CA ALA A 193 15.34 3.36 5.36
C ALA A 193 15.35 3.28 3.82
N PRO A 194 16.44 2.76 3.21
CA PRO A 194 16.62 2.80 1.76
C PRO A 194 15.52 2.01 1.02
N SER A 195 14.79 2.69 0.13
CA SER A 195 13.75 2.10 -0.72
C SER A 195 14.29 1.57 -2.05
N GLY A 196 13.62 0.52 -2.55
CA GLY A 196 13.85 -0.11 -3.86
C GLY A 196 14.00 -1.63 -3.84
N LEU A 197 14.17 -2.27 -2.67
CA LEU A 197 14.40 -3.73 -2.55
C LEU A 197 13.20 -4.54 -3.05
N GLY A 198 11.97 -4.12 -2.71
CA GLY A 198 10.76 -4.77 -3.22
C GLY A 198 10.54 -4.51 -4.71
N TYR A 199 10.74 -3.26 -5.16
CA TYR A 199 10.56 -2.89 -6.56
C TYR A 199 11.53 -3.62 -7.49
N LEU A 200 12.83 -3.71 -7.14
CA LEU A 200 13.80 -4.40 -7.99
C LEU A 200 13.51 -5.90 -8.11
N LEU A 201 13.00 -6.51 -7.04
CA LEU A 201 12.64 -7.93 -7.05
C LEU A 201 11.43 -8.18 -7.95
N GLU A 202 10.42 -7.31 -7.87
CA GLU A 202 9.24 -7.40 -8.72
C GLU A 202 9.56 -7.09 -10.18
N ASN A 203 10.38 -6.05 -10.45
CA ASN A 203 10.91 -5.75 -11.78
C ASN A 203 11.60 -6.98 -12.38
N ARG A 204 12.45 -7.65 -11.59
CA ARG A 204 13.13 -8.88 -12.02
C ARG A 204 12.17 -9.98 -12.45
N LEU A 205 11.14 -10.25 -11.65
CA LEU A 205 10.17 -11.30 -11.94
C LEU A 205 9.32 -10.98 -13.19
N LEU A 206 8.97 -9.71 -13.39
CA LEU A 206 8.21 -9.28 -14.57
C LEU A 206 9.07 -9.36 -15.84
N ILE A 207 10.26 -8.76 -15.83
CA ILE A 207 11.13 -8.68 -17.02
C ILE A 207 11.71 -10.05 -17.40
N SER A 208 12.08 -10.91 -16.44
CA SER A 208 12.56 -12.26 -16.76
C SER A 208 11.49 -13.14 -17.43
N ARG A 209 10.19 -12.90 -17.14
CA ARG A 209 9.07 -13.58 -17.81
C ARG A 209 8.83 -13.06 -19.22
N GLN A 210 9.11 -11.78 -19.46
CA GLN A 210 9.09 -11.23 -20.81
C GLN A 210 10.26 -11.80 -21.62
N PHE A 211 11.48 -11.86 -21.09
CA PHE A 211 12.66 -12.27 -21.87
C PHE A 211 13.36 -13.52 -21.33
N PRO A 212 12.69 -14.71 -21.27
CA PRO A 212 13.26 -15.88 -20.62
C PRO A 212 14.52 -16.42 -21.33
N GLN A 213 14.52 -16.44 -22.68
CA GLN A 213 15.66 -16.91 -23.47
C GLN A 213 16.88 -15.98 -23.31
N ALA A 214 16.68 -14.66 -23.37
CA ALA A 214 17.75 -13.69 -23.12
C ALA A 214 18.27 -13.79 -21.67
N PHE A 215 17.37 -13.92 -20.69
CA PHE A 215 17.74 -14.03 -19.28
C PHE A 215 18.63 -15.26 -18.99
N GLU A 216 18.33 -16.39 -19.63
CA GLU A 216 19.14 -17.61 -19.52
C GLU A 216 20.47 -17.49 -20.29
N ALA A 217 20.41 -17.06 -21.56
CA ALA A 217 21.60 -16.96 -22.42
C ALA A 217 22.66 -15.97 -21.91
N MET A 218 22.23 -14.92 -21.19
CA MET A 218 23.13 -13.89 -20.66
C MET A 218 23.73 -14.22 -19.28
N ASN A 219 23.42 -15.39 -18.71
CA ASN A 219 23.88 -15.84 -17.40
C ASN A 219 23.60 -14.81 -16.28
N ILE A 220 22.35 -14.39 -16.13
CA ILE A 220 21.98 -13.36 -15.14
C ILE A 220 21.93 -13.93 -13.72
N GLN A 221 22.58 -13.25 -12.78
CA GLN A 221 22.60 -13.61 -11.35
C GLN A 221 21.21 -13.53 -10.70
N ARG A 222 20.93 -14.48 -9.79
CA ARG A 222 19.65 -14.53 -9.05
C ARG A 222 19.73 -13.77 -7.73
N LEU A 223 18.59 -13.20 -7.31
CA LEU A 223 18.52 -12.32 -6.13
C LEU A 223 18.15 -13.05 -4.82
N ALA A 224 17.45 -14.18 -4.91
CA ALA A 224 16.81 -14.84 -3.77
C ALA A 224 17.79 -15.22 -2.64
N ALA A 225 18.99 -15.69 -3.00
CA ALA A 225 20.00 -16.12 -2.04
C ALA A 225 20.42 -14.99 -1.08
N THR A 226 20.63 -13.78 -1.61
CA THR A 226 21.05 -12.61 -0.83
C THR A 226 19.98 -12.22 0.18
N TYR A 227 18.70 -12.27 -0.19
CA TYR A 227 17.58 -12.01 0.72
C TYR A 227 17.48 -13.03 1.85
N ARG A 228 17.64 -14.33 1.55
CA ARG A 228 17.63 -15.39 2.57
C ARG A 228 18.71 -15.15 3.62
N VAL A 229 19.94 -14.97 3.14
CA VAL A 229 21.12 -14.74 3.99
C VAL A 229 20.96 -13.48 4.83
N TRP A 230 20.37 -12.42 4.27
CA TRP A 230 20.10 -11.21 5.02
C TRP A 230 19.10 -11.41 6.18
N VAL A 231 18.00 -12.15 5.97
CA VAL A 231 17.03 -12.46 7.04
C VAL A 231 17.66 -13.38 8.09
N GLU A 232 18.45 -14.37 7.70
CA GLU A 232 19.21 -15.23 8.61
C GLU A 232 20.21 -14.42 9.45
N SER A 233 20.89 -13.46 8.82
CA SER A 233 21.80 -12.52 9.48
C SER A 233 21.07 -11.65 10.51
N LEU A 234 19.92 -11.06 10.16
CA LEU A 234 19.10 -10.29 11.11
C LEU A 234 18.74 -11.10 12.36
N LYS A 235 18.32 -12.36 12.18
CA LYS A 235 18.02 -13.28 13.28
C LYS A 235 19.25 -13.60 14.13
N ALA A 236 20.41 -13.82 13.49
CA ALA A 236 21.66 -14.12 14.19
C ALA A 236 22.20 -12.97 15.04
N HIS A 237 21.81 -11.72 14.76
CA HIS A 237 22.16 -10.56 15.60
C HIS A 237 21.30 -10.47 16.87
N SER A 238 20.15 -11.16 16.91
CA SER A 238 19.32 -11.24 18.11
C SER A 238 19.82 -12.34 19.06
N PRO A 239 19.75 -12.13 20.40
CA PRO A 239 20.02 -13.19 21.38
C PRO A 239 19.18 -14.46 21.19
N GLU A 240 17.99 -14.34 20.59
CA GLU A 240 17.09 -15.48 20.30
C GLU A 240 17.51 -16.31 19.08
N GLY A 241 18.50 -15.84 18.31
CA GLY A 241 19.01 -16.53 17.12
C GLY A 241 17.92 -16.92 16.14
N ALA A 242 17.88 -18.20 15.74
CA ALA A 242 16.93 -18.70 14.75
C ALA A 242 15.44 -18.57 15.16
N ASN A 243 15.14 -18.45 16.46
CA ASN A 243 13.80 -18.29 16.99
C ASN A 243 13.33 -16.82 17.02
N ALA A 244 14.21 -15.87 16.70
CA ALA A 244 13.88 -14.45 16.69
C ALA A 244 12.68 -14.14 15.79
N HIS A 245 11.64 -13.56 16.39
CA HIS A 245 10.54 -12.92 15.69
C HIS A 245 11.02 -11.62 15.05
N VAL A 246 11.00 -11.59 13.72
CA VAL A 246 11.37 -10.44 12.89
C VAL A 246 10.09 -9.79 12.35
N ALA A 247 9.92 -8.50 12.60
CA ALA A 247 8.81 -7.70 12.09
C ALA A 247 9.33 -6.54 11.22
N LEU A 248 8.54 -6.15 10.22
CA LEU A 248 8.81 -5.02 9.31
C LEU A 248 7.90 -3.86 9.69
N LEU A 249 8.49 -2.80 10.25
CA LEU A 249 7.78 -1.60 10.68
C LEU A 249 7.56 -0.66 9.48
N THR A 250 6.28 -0.38 9.19
CA THR A 250 5.84 0.50 8.10
C THR A 250 5.08 1.71 8.65
N PRO A 251 5.20 2.90 8.02
CA PRO A 251 4.35 4.06 8.32
C PRO A 251 2.89 3.92 7.82
N GLY A 252 2.55 2.81 7.15
CA GLY A 252 1.18 2.49 6.73
C GLY A 252 0.85 2.81 5.25
N PRO A 253 -0.41 2.59 4.84
CA PRO A 253 -0.84 2.62 3.42
C PRO A 253 -0.67 3.95 2.69
N TYR A 254 -0.63 5.06 3.42
CA TYR A 254 -0.48 6.40 2.85
C TYR A 254 0.96 6.74 2.43
N ASN A 255 1.93 5.89 2.75
CA ASN A 255 3.31 6.10 2.34
C ASN A 255 3.54 5.77 0.85
N GLU A 256 4.37 6.58 0.19
CA GLU A 256 4.71 6.44 -1.23
C GLU A 256 5.26 5.05 -1.62
N THR A 257 5.93 4.37 -0.68
CA THR A 257 6.55 3.05 -0.88
C THR A 257 5.86 1.90 -0.14
N TYR A 258 4.62 2.07 0.33
CA TYR A 258 3.91 1.03 1.10
C TYR A 258 3.80 -0.31 0.35
N PHE A 259 3.62 -0.27 -0.97
CA PHE A 259 3.61 -1.48 -1.81
C PHE A 259 4.88 -2.32 -1.59
N GLU A 260 6.07 -1.70 -1.61
CA GLU A 260 7.34 -2.39 -1.38
C GLU A 260 7.37 -3.03 0.00
N HIS A 261 6.84 -2.36 1.04
CA HIS A 261 6.85 -2.86 2.41
C HIS A 261 6.02 -4.14 2.54
N ALA A 262 4.77 -4.11 2.06
CA ALA A 262 3.88 -5.25 2.07
C ALA A 262 4.41 -6.40 1.20
N TYR A 263 4.98 -6.07 0.03
CA TYR A 263 5.57 -7.05 -0.86
C TYR A 263 6.79 -7.75 -0.23
N LEU A 264 7.72 -7.00 0.36
CA LEU A 264 8.90 -7.54 1.03
C LEU A 264 8.52 -8.38 2.25
N ALA A 265 7.59 -7.90 3.09
CA ALA A 265 7.12 -8.67 4.24
C ALA A 265 6.56 -10.03 3.81
N ARG A 266 5.73 -10.05 2.76
CA ARG A 266 5.18 -11.29 2.19
C ARG A 266 6.26 -12.19 1.58
N TYR A 267 7.20 -11.63 0.82
CA TYR A 267 8.25 -12.40 0.15
C TYR A 267 9.24 -13.03 1.14
N LEU A 268 9.57 -12.31 2.20
CA LEU A 268 10.52 -12.73 3.23
C LEU A 268 9.86 -13.51 4.39
N GLY A 269 8.52 -13.55 4.45
CA GLY A 269 7.78 -14.18 5.54
C GLY A 269 7.91 -13.44 6.87
N LEU A 270 7.96 -12.11 6.83
CA LEU A 270 8.03 -11.23 8.01
C LEU A 270 6.65 -10.72 8.39
N THR A 271 6.43 -10.43 9.67
CA THR A 271 5.21 -9.79 10.15
C THR A 271 5.24 -8.31 9.78
N LEU A 272 4.29 -7.85 8.97
CA LEU A 272 4.13 -6.42 8.65
C LEU A 272 3.39 -5.73 9.80
N VAL A 273 3.97 -4.67 10.36
CA VAL A 273 3.46 -3.98 11.55
C VAL A 273 3.53 -2.47 11.39
N GLU A 274 2.53 -1.76 11.94
CA GLU A 274 2.56 -0.32 12.12
C GLU A 274 2.92 0.04 13.58
N GLY A 275 3.23 1.31 13.88
CA GLY A 275 3.64 1.71 15.24
C GLY A 275 2.64 1.31 16.34
N HIS A 276 1.34 1.41 16.04
CA HIS A 276 0.26 1.09 16.99
C HIS A 276 0.01 -0.43 17.16
N ASP A 277 0.49 -1.26 16.23
CA ASP A 277 0.51 -2.72 16.41
C ASP A 277 1.49 -3.13 17.51
N LEU A 278 2.44 -2.27 17.86
CA LEU A 278 3.51 -2.53 18.81
C LEU A 278 3.30 -1.78 20.13
N THR A 279 3.92 -2.29 21.18
CA THR A 279 3.96 -1.64 22.50
C THR A 279 5.26 -1.99 23.20
N VAL A 280 5.76 -1.09 24.04
CA VAL A 280 6.91 -1.34 24.89
C VAL A 280 6.44 -1.57 26.32
N ARG A 281 6.86 -2.70 26.90
CA ARG A 281 6.65 -3.05 28.32
C ARG A 281 7.93 -3.66 28.86
N ASP A 282 8.31 -3.33 30.10
CA ASP A 282 9.54 -3.82 30.73
C ASP A 282 10.77 -3.73 29.81
N GLU A 283 10.88 -2.58 29.12
CA GLU A 283 11.97 -2.29 28.16
C GLU A 283 12.06 -3.24 26.96
N ARG A 284 10.99 -3.98 26.65
CA ARG A 284 10.91 -4.93 25.54
C ARG A 284 9.78 -4.56 24.59
N VAL A 285 9.96 -4.86 23.31
CA VAL A 285 8.95 -4.62 22.26
C VAL A 285 8.04 -5.83 22.11
N TYR A 286 6.74 -5.59 22.13
CA TYR A 286 5.70 -6.59 21.94
C TYR A 286 4.78 -6.24 20.79
N LEU A 287 4.35 -7.26 20.05
CA LEU A 287 3.27 -7.23 19.08
C LEU A 287 1.94 -7.50 19.76
N ARG A 288 0.95 -6.64 19.51
CA ARG A 288 -0.44 -6.83 19.94
C ARG A 288 -1.13 -7.79 18.98
N THR A 289 -1.39 -9.01 19.46
CA THR A 289 -2.15 -10.02 18.72
C THR A 289 -3.52 -10.22 19.36
N LEU A 290 -4.42 -10.91 18.66
CA LEU A 290 -5.70 -11.33 19.22
C LEU A 290 -5.57 -12.21 20.47
N ARG A 291 -4.44 -12.91 20.64
CA ARG A 291 -4.19 -13.84 21.77
C ARG A 291 -3.26 -13.25 22.82
N GLY A 292 -3.02 -11.94 22.78
CA GLY A 292 -2.16 -11.21 23.72
C GLY A 292 -0.86 -10.72 23.11
N LEU A 293 0.10 -10.41 23.98
CA LEU A 293 1.37 -9.79 23.61
C LEU A 293 2.42 -10.83 23.23
N GLU A 294 3.01 -10.68 22.04
CA GLU A 294 4.11 -11.54 21.58
C GLU A 294 5.41 -10.75 21.44
N PRO A 295 6.56 -11.26 21.93
CA PRO A 295 7.82 -10.54 21.86
C PRO A 295 8.31 -10.38 20.41
N VAL A 296 8.80 -9.19 20.10
CA VAL A 296 9.47 -8.87 18.83
C VAL A 296 10.95 -8.60 19.13
N HIS A 297 11.82 -9.31 18.41
CA HIS A 297 13.27 -9.30 18.71
C HIS A 297 14.06 -8.52 17.67
N VAL A 298 13.55 -8.43 16.43
CA VAL A 298 14.16 -7.67 15.34
C VAL A 298 13.09 -6.84 14.64
N LEU A 299 13.34 -5.53 14.52
CA LEU A 299 12.52 -4.58 13.77
C LEU A 299 13.28 -4.10 12.53
N LEU A 300 12.80 -4.48 11.35
CA LEU A 300 13.22 -3.89 10.09
C LEU A 300 12.41 -2.62 9.84
N LYS A 301 13.02 -1.44 10.05
CA LYS A 301 12.31 -0.17 9.93
C LYS A 301 12.28 0.36 8.51
N ARG A 302 11.12 0.90 8.10
CA ARG A 302 10.89 1.52 6.78
C ARG A 302 10.44 2.97 6.87
N MET A 303 10.94 3.67 7.88
CA MET A 303 10.64 5.07 8.17
C MET A 303 11.88 5.78 8.73
N ASP A 304 11.87 7.10 8.63
CA ASP A 304 12.92 7.98 9.13
C ASP A 304 12.95 7.98 10.66
N ASP A 305 14.15 8.20 11.20
CA ASP A 305 14.43 7.99 12.62
C ASP A 305 13.61 8.91 13.53
N GLU A 306 13.35 10.16 13.12
CA GLU A 306 12.61 11.13 13.94
C GLU A 306 11.19 10.70 14.31
N PHE A 307 10.59 9.81 13.51
CA PHE A 307 9.23 9.33 13.71
C PHE A 307 9.16 8.08 14.58
N LEU A 308 10.29 7.47 14.96
CA LEU A 308 10.34 6.15 15.60
C LEU A 308 9.78 6.11 17.03
N ASP A 309 10.00 7.15 17.82
CA ASP A 309 9.59 7.17 19.23
C ASP A 309 9.04 8.56 19.61
N PRO A 310 7.72 8.71 19.75
CA PRO A 310 7.12 10.01 20.08
C PRO A 310 7.42 10.48 21.51
N LEU A 311 7.91 9.62 22.42
CA LEU A 311 8.25 10.04 23.78
C LEU A 311 9.57 10.83 23.85
N GLU A 312 10.51 10.53 22.94
CA GLU A 312 11.87 11.09 22.99
C GLU A 312 12.25 11.91 21.75
N LEU A 313 11.59 11.67 20.61
CA LEU A 313 11.90 12.32 19.33
C LEU A 313 10.80 13.32 18.96
N ARG A 314 9.91 12.94 18.05
CA ARG A 314 8.86 13.80 17.54
C ARG A 314 7.52 13.51 18.22
N ALA A 315 7.11 14.37 19.14
CA ALA A 315 5.93 14.17 19.99
C ALA A 315 4.58 14.15 19.24
N ASP A 316 4.47 14.77 18.06
CA ASP A 316 3.29 14.72 17.20
C ASP A 316 3.29 13.52 16.24
N SER A 317 4.31 12.64 16.30
CA SER A 317 4.36 11.43 15.49
C SER A 317 3.33 10.42 15.96
N THR A 318 2.46 9.98 15.04
CA THR A 318 1.54 8.85 15.23
C THR A 318 2.06 7.55 14.62
N LEU A 319 3.26 7.58 14.02
CA LEU A 319 3.83 6.46 13.27
C LEU A 319 4.74 5.56 14.12
N GLY A 320 5.33 6.14 15.17
CA GLY A 320 6.32 5.48 16.02
C GLY A 320 5.74 4.57 17.09
N ILE A 321 6.63 4.00 17.89
CA ILE A 321 6.31 3.13 19.02
C ILE A 321 6.79 3.84 20.28
N PRO A 322 5.88 4.31 21.16
CA PRO A 322 6.25 4.95 22.42
C PRO A 322 7.20 4.08 23.25
N GLY A 323 8.39 4.59 23.57
CA GLY A 323 9.40 3.90 24.38
C GLY A 323 10.34 2.98 23.60
N LEU A 324 10.31 3.00 22.27
CA LEU A 324 11.21 2.19 21.44
C LEU A 324 12.68 2.48 21.74
N LEU A 325 13.08 3.76 21.88
CA LEU A 325 14.48 4.09 22.13
C LEU A 325 14.96 3.57 23.48
N GLN A 326 14.08 3.54 24.49
CA GLN A 326 14.38 2.87 25.77
C GLN A 326 14.68 1.38 25.56
N ALA A 327 13.84 0.67 24.81
CA ALA A 327 14.04 -0.76 24.53
C ALA A 327 15.33 -1.04 23.73
N VAL A 328 15.68 -0.15 22.80
CA VAL A 328 16.96 -0.22 22.05
C VAL A 328 18.15 -0.02 22.99
N ARG A 329 18.11 0.99 23.87
CA ARG A 329 19.19 1.26 24.83
C ARG A 329 19.38 0.14 25.86
N ALA A 330 18.28 -0.50 26.26
CA ALA A 330 18.32 -1.67 27.14
C ALA A 330 18.87 -2.93 26.45
N GLY A 331 19.07 -2.90 25.12
CA GLY A 331 19.62 -4.03 24.38
C GLY A 331 18.63 -5.17 24.14
N ASN A 332 17.32 -4.88 24.18
CA ASN A 332 16.26 -5.89 24.07
C ASN A 332 15.72 -6.09 22.64
N VAL A 333 16.09 -5.24 21.68
CA VAL A 333 15.61 -5.32 20.30
C VAL A 333 16.70 -4.90 19.30
N VAL A 334 16.84 -5.67 18.23
CA VAL A 334 17.66 -5.28 17.06
C VAL A 334 16.80 -4.38 16.17
N VAL A 335 17.26 -3.15 15.88
CA VAL A 335 16.60 -2.28 14.91
C VAL A 335 17.49 -2.17 13.67
N ALA A 336 16.94 -2.54 12.52
CA ALA A 336 17.64 -2.56 11.25
C ALA A 336 17.11 -1.43 10.34
N ASN A 337 17.86 -0.33 10.13
CA ASN A 337 19.15 0.05 10.74
C ASN A 337 19.00 0.68 12.13
N ALA A 338 20.09 0.72 12.90
CA ALA A 338 20.13 1.37 14.21
C ALA A 338 19.76 2.86 14.09
N PRO A 339 18.95 3.42 15.01
CA PRO A 339 18.54 4.82 14.97
C PRO A 339 19.75 5.76 15.00
N GLY A 340 19.75 6.76 14.14
CA GLY A 340 20.77 7.82 14.09
C GLY A 340 21.69 7.79 12.86
N SER A 341 21.41 6.96 11.86
CA SER A 341 22.25 6.84 10.66
C SER A 341 22.08 7.96 9.63
N ALA A 342 21.12 8.85 9.86
CA ALA A 342 20.71 9.92 8.93
C ALA A 342 21.83 10.85 8.46
N PHE A 343 22.78 11.18 9.35
CA PHE A 343 23.88 12.09 8.99
C PHE A 343 24.75 11.52 7.86
N LEU A 344 24.85 10.19 7.74
CA LEU A 344 25.55 9.52 6.65
C LEU A 344 24.94 9.78 5.28
N GLU A 345 23.67 10.18 5.19
CA GLU A 345 23.03 10.50 3.90
C GLU A 345 23.36 11.92 3.41
N SER A 346 24.06 12.73 4.22
CA SER A 346 24.43 14.08 3.82
C SER A 346 25.36 14.05 2.58
N PRO A 347 25.03 14.78 1.50
CA PRO A 347 25.89 14.82 0.32
C PRO A 347 27.28 15.39 0.65
N ALA A 348 27.39 16.27 1.65
CA ALA A 348 28.65 16.85 2.08
C ALA A 348 29.69 15.80 2.46
N LEU A 349 29.27 14.68 3.07
CA LEU A 349 30.19 13.64 3.54
C LEU A 349 30.98 12.99 2.42
N LEU A 350 30.47 12.97 1.18
CA LEU A 350 31.13 12.33 0.05
C LEU A 350 32.55 12.88 -0.19
N GLY A 351 32.76 14.18 0.03
CA GLY A 351 34.08 14.82 -0.10
C GLY A 351 35.09 14.42 0.98
N PHE A 352 34.62 13.93 2.13
CA PHE A 352 35.48 13.50 3.25
C PHE A 352 35.82 12.02 3.22
N LEU A 353 35.04 11.19 2.49
CA LEU A 353 35.20 9.73 2.50
C LEU A 353 36.58 9.21 2.07
N PRO A 354 37.31 9.81 1.10
CA PRO A 354 38.64 9.32 0.73
C PRO A 354 39.61 9.31 1.92
N ALA A 355 39.77 10.44 2.60
CA ALA A 355 40.65 10.55 3.78
C ALA A 355 40.16 9.69 4.96
N LEU A 356 38.85 9.55 5.12
CA LEU A 356 38.27 8.67 6.15
C LEU A 356 38.52 7.19 5.86
N SER A 357 38.52 6.78 4.59
CA SER A 357 38.85 5.41 4.18
C SER A 357 40.29 5.06 4.56
N GLU A 358 41.24 5.93 4.26
CA GLU A 358 42.64 5.73 4.65
C GLU A 358 42.80 5.68 6.18
N LYS A 359 42.14 6.57 6.92
CA LYS A 359 42.24 6.62 8.38
C LYS A 359 41.60 5.40 9.06
N LEU A 360 40.40 5.00 8.63
CA LEU A 360 39.60 3.97 9.31
C LEU A 360 39.85 2.56 8.78
N LEU A 361 40.11 2.40 7.48
CA LEU A 361 40.32 1.10 6.85
C LEU A 361 41.79 0.85 6.49
N GLY A 362 42.62 1.89 6.34
CA GLY A 362 43.98 1.76 5.80
C GLY A 362 43.99 1.46 4.31
N GLU A 363 42.90 1.75 3.60
CA GLU A 363 42.69 1.44 2.18
C GLU A 363 42.29 2.73 1.42
N GLU A 364 42.82 2.91 0.21
CA GLU A 364 42.30 3.92 -0.72
C GLU A 364 40.86 3.59 -1.14
N LEU A 365 40.04 4.62 -1.34
CA LEU A 365 38.64 4.46 -1.71
C LEU A 365 38.52 3.95 -3.16
N GLN A 366 38.04 2.72 -3.34
CA GLN A 366 38.09 2.02 -4.64
C GLN A 366 37.01 2.47 -5.62
N LEU A 367 35.81 2.78 -5.12
CA LEU A 367 34.74 3.34 -5.92
C LEU A 367 34.66 4.82 -5.57
N PRO A 368 35.00 5.76 -6.47
CA PRO A 368 34.98 7.19 -6.16
C PRO A 368 33.54 7.73 -6.05
N ALA A 369 33.39 8.91 -5.46
CA ALA A 369 32.16 9.71 -5.59
C ALA A 369 32.37 10.80 -6.66
N LEU A 370 31.28 11.41 -7.12
CA LEU A 370 31.40 12.68 -7.84
C LEU A 370 32.05 13.72 -6.92
N ASP A 371 32.92 14.57 -7.47
CA ASP A 371 33.61 15.61 -6.70
C ASP A 371 32.60 16.47 -5.95
N THR A 372 32.77 16.60 -4.65
CA THR A 372 31.78 17.19 -3.75
C THR A 372 32.44 18.09 -2.73
N TRP A 373 31.92 19.32 -2.61
CA TRP A 373 32.41 20.36 -1.72
C TRP A 373 31.33 20.80 -0.75
N TRP A 374 31.64 20.76 0.54
CA TRP A 374 30.78 21.36 1.56
C TRP A 374 31.09 22.84 1.69
N CYS A 375 30.09 23.68 1.45
CA CYS A 375 30.28 25.14 1.46
C CYS A 375 30.57 25.69 2.85
N GLY A 376 30.33 24.93 3.93
CA GLY A 376 30.71 25.33 5.29
C GLY A 376 32.23 25.47 5.48
N GLU A 377 33.03 24.83 4.63
CA GLU A 377 34.48 25.04 4.62
C GLU A 377 34.84 26.25 3.74
N ARG A 378 35.49 27.26 4.33
CA ARG A 378 35.80 28.52 3.64
C ARG A 378 36.68 28.34 2.40
N ALA A 379 37.63 27.41 2.44
CA ALA A 379 38.50 27.12 1.30
C ALA A 379 37.72 26.48 0.16
N ALA A 380 36.90 25.46 0.47
CA ALA A 380 36.03 24.81 -0.50
C ALA A 380 35.01 25.79 -1.13
N LEU A 381 34.38 26.65 -0.33
CA LEU A 381 33.45 27.67 -0.82
C LEU A 381 34.14 28.63 -1.80
N ALA A 382 35.31 29.14 -1.45
CA ALA A 382 36.05 30.08 -2.28
C ALA A 382 36.46 29.45 -3.63
N SER A 383 36.79 28.16 -3.66
CA SER A 383 37.21 27.47 -4.89
C SER A 383 36.05 27.12 -5.82
N VAL A 384 34.89 26.74 -5.26
CA VAL A 384 33.78 26.17 -6.05
C VAL A 384 32.73 27.21 -6.46
N LEU A 385 32.56 28.29 -5.69
CA LEU A 385 31.52 29.31 -5.94
C LEU A 385 31.64 29.98 -7.32
N PRO A 386 32.84 30.29 -7.86
CA PRO A 386 32.99 30.80 -9.22
C PRO A 386 32.56 29.82 -10.31
N GLN A 387 32.51 28.51 -10.00
CA GLN A 387 32.20 27.43 -10.92
C GLN A 387 30.74 26.97 -10.83
N LEU A 388 29.87 27.73 -10.15
CA LEU A 388 28.49 27.33 -9.83
C LEU A 388 27.69 26.86 -11.05
N GLU A 389 27.97 27.41 -12.24
CA GLU A 389 27.34 27.00 -13.52
C GLU A 389 27.53 25.52 -13.85
N HIS A 390 28.66 24.93 -13.47
CA HIS A 390 28.99 23.53 -13.75
C HIS A 390 28.67 22.58 -12.57
N MET A 391 27.99 23.09 -11.54
CA MET A 391 27.73 22.36 -10.30
C MET A 391 26.24 22.06 -10.12
N ALA A 392 25.96 20.98 -9.41
CA ALA A 392 24.67 20.70 -8.81
C ALA A 392 24.64 21.26 -7.38
N ILE A 393 23.65 22.11 -7.10
CA ILE A 393 23.39 22.67 -5.77
C ILE A 393 22.48 21.69 -5.01
N LYS A 394 22.97 21.21 -3.87
CA LYS A 394 22.27 20.26 -3.00
C LYS A 394 22.16 20.78 -1.56
N PRO A 395 21.06 20.50 -0.85
CA PRO A 395 20.99 20.76 0.59
C PRO A 395 21.92 19.81 1.36
N THR A 396 22.70 20.34 2.30
CA THR A 396 23.57 19.54 3.18
C THR A 396 22.77 18.73 4.21
N TYR A 397 21.59 19.23 4.61
CA TYR A 397 20.67 18.58 5.55
C TYR A 397 19.34 18.26 4.85
N PRO A 398 19.25 17.19 4.04
CA PRO A 398 18.02 16.84 3.33
C PRO A 398 16.85 16.57 4.29
N GLY A 399 15.64 17.02 3.95
CA GLY A 399 14.41 16.71 4.71
C GLY A 399 14.21 17.48 6.02
N SER A 400 15.15 18.34 6.43
CA SER A 400 15.05 19.07 7.69
C SER A 400 14.01 20.20 7.68
N THR A 401 12.97 20.06 8.51
CA THR A 401 12.01 21.13 8.83
C THR A 401 12.63 22.22 9.70
N THR A 402 13.53 21.85 10.63
CA THR A 402 14.16 22.75 11.62
C THR A 402 15.15 23.72 11.02
N HIS A 403 15.86 23.32 9.96
CA HIS A 403 16.82 24.21 9.32
C HIS A 403 16.16 25.11 8.29
N GLY A 404 14.95 24.78 7.81
CA GLY A 404 14.15 25.65 6.97
C GLY A 404 14.82 25.97 5.64
N THR A 405 14.70 25.10 4.64
CA THR A 405 14.60 25.51 3.22
C THR A 405 14.26 24.30 2.38
N PHE A 406 13.07 24.33 1.79
CA PHE A 406 12.79 24.28 0.35
C PHE A 406 11.26 24.29 0.26
N ASP A 407 10.68 25.04 -0.68
CA ASP A 407 9.37 24.66 -1.20
C ASP A 407 9.48 23.16 -1.54
N ALA A 408 8.50 22.34 -1.14
CA ALA A 408 8.58 20.87 -1.14
C ALA A 408 8.87 20.22 -2.52
N THR A 409 9.13 21.04 -3.54
CA THR A 409 9.22 20.80 -4.97
C THR A 409 10.66 20.81 -5.54
N ILE A 410 11.69 21.27 -4.81
CA ILE A 410 13.06 21.40 -5.34
C ILE A 410 14.09 20.61 -4.49
N GLN A 411 14.48 19.42 -4.94
CA GLN A 411 15.44 18.52 -4.27
C GLN A 411 16.92 18.75 -4.68
N SER A 412 17.17 19.29 -5.88
CA SER A 412 18.49 19.65 -6.39
C SER A 412 18.34 20.62 -7.56
N VAL A 413 19.30 21.53 -7.74
CA VAL A 413 19.30 22.54 -8.82
C VAL A 413 20.58 22.44 -9.60
N LEU A 414 20.48 22.38 -10.93
CA LEU A 414 21.66 22.40 -11.81
C LEU A 414 22.03 23.84 -12.14
N GLY A 415 23.27 24.23 -11.88
CA GLY A 415 23.79 25.56 -12.18
C GLY A 415 23.55 25.99 -13.62
N ARG A 416 23.76 25.05 -14.56
CA ARG A 416 23.59 25.28 -16.01
C ARG A 416 22.17 25.59 -16.46
N THR A 417 21.16 25.23 -15.66
CA THR A 417 19.75 25.51 -15.99
C THR A 417 19.30 26.90 -15.48
N LEU A 418 20.15 27.60 -14.73
CA LEU A 418 19.83 28.88 -14.11
C LEU A 418 20.27 30.04 -14.99
N THR A 419 19.42 31.07 -15.05
CA THR A 419 19.80 32.37 -15.60
C THR A 419 20.87 33.04 -14.73
N GLN A 420 21.58 34.04 -15.26
CA GLN A 420 22.59 34.77 -14.48
C GLN A 420 22.01 35.37 -13.20
N ALA A 421 20.85 36.02 -13.27
CA ALA A 421 20.18 36.61 -12.09
C ALA A 421 19.84 35.56 -11.02
N GLN A 422 19.38 34.38 -11.44
CA GLN A 422 19.12 33.26 -10.51
C GLN A 422 20.42 32.71 -9.91
N ARG A 423 21.51 32.65 -10.67
CA ARG A 423 22.82 32.25 -10.15
C ARG A 423 23.33 33.24 -9.10
N ASP A 424 23.23 34.54 -9.36
CA ASP A 424 23.63 35.58 -8.40
C ASP A 424 22.80 35.50 -7.11
N GLU A 425 21.51 35.21 -7.22
CA GLU A 425 20.64 34.95 -6.07
C GLU A 425 21.13 33.72 -5.27
N TRP A 426 21.46 32.62 -5.95
CA TRP A 426 22.00 31.42 -5.32
C TRP A 426 23.33 31.68 -4.64
N VAL A 427 24.24 32.45 -5.25
CA VAL A 427 25.49 32.90 -4.63
C VAL A 427 25.20 33.65 -3.33
N GLY A 428 24.24 34.58 -3.34
CA GLY A 428 23.81 35.31 -2.14
C GLY A 428 23.24 34.40 -1.06
N ARG A 429 22.43 33.40 -1.42
CA ARG A 429 21.86 32.40 -0.49
C ARG A 429 22.96 31.54 0.14
N ILE A 430 23.85 30.98 -0.67
CA ILE A 430 24.97 30.14 -0.22
C ILE A 430 25.88 30.93 0.70
N THR A 431 26.22 32.18 0.35
CA THR A 431 27.12 33.01 1.17
C THR A 431 26.51 33.37 2.53
N ARG A 432 25.18 33.47 2.64
CA ARG A 432 24.49 33.76 3.92
C ARG A 432 24.49 32.59 4.89
N GLN A 433 24.33 31.36 4.38
CA GLN A 433 24.24 30.14 5.20
C GLN A 433 25.05 29.01 4.57
N PRO A 434 26.39 29.15 4.50
CA PRO A 434 27.24 28.28 3.70
C PRO A 434 27.23 26.82 4.14
N ASP A 435 27.11 26.57 5.44
CA ASP A 435 27.08 25.23 6.04
C ASP A 435 25.87 24.38 5.60
N ARG A 436 24.81 25.01 5.05
CA ARG A 436 23.59 24.34 4.63
C ARG A 436 23.61 23.85 3.18
N TYR A 437 24.66 24.20 2.44
CA TYR A 437 24.78 23.88 1.02
C TYR A 437 25.99 23.02 0.71
N THR A 438 25.77 22.09 -0.22
CA THR A 438 26.79 21.24 -0.81
C THR A 438 26.76 21.46 -2.31
N LEU A 439 27.92 21.68 -2.91
CA LEU A 439 28.10 21.77 -4.35
C LEU A 439 28.77 20.49 -4.82
N GLN A 440 28.18 19.83 -5.81
CA GLN A 440 28.70 18.60 -6.40
C GLN A 440 28.91 18.78 -7.89
N ALA A 441 30.00 18.26 -8.43
CA ALA A 441 30.28 18.29 -9.86
C ALA A 441 29.13 17.65 -10.65
N TYR A 442 28.72 18.30 -11.73
CA TYR A 442 27.75 17.73 -12.66
C TYR A 442 28.44 16.81 -13.67
N SER A 443 27.98 15.56 -13.75
CA SER A 443 28.32 14.64 -14.83
C SER A 443 27.05 14.25 -15.58
N PRO A 444 27.03 14.27 -16.93
CA PRO A 444 25.98 13.62 -17.71
C PRO A 444 25.86 12.14 -17.30
N LEU A 445 24.63 11.68 -17.09
CA LEU A 445 24.32 10.27 -16.79
C LEU A 445 24.42 9.43 -18.06
N SER A 446 24.76 8.14 -17.96
CA SER A 446 24.62 7.24 -19.11
C SER A 446 23.16 7.16 -19.56
N GLN A 447 22.95 6.87 -20.86
CA GLN A 447 21.64 6.68 -21.43
C GLN A 447 21.45 5.22 -21.85
N MET A 448 20.35 4.62 -21.38
CA MET A 448 19.96 3.26 -21.74
C MET A 448 18.86 3.25 -22.80
N PRO A 449 18.81 2.22 -23.66
CA PRO A 449 17.74 2.06 -24.63
C PRO A 449 16.43 1.71 -23.91
N THR A 450 15.35 2.34 -24.35
CA THR A 450 13.97 2.10 -23.89
C THR A 450 13.07 1.89 -25.10
N TRP A 451 12.07 1.02 -24.99
CA TRP A 451 11.12 0.77 -26.08
C TRP A 451 9.90 1.67 -25.95
N LYS A 452 9.62 2.49 -26.97
CA LYS A 452 8.45 3.38 -26.94
C LYS A 452 7.23 2.78 -27.64
N ASN A 453 7.35 2.48 -28.93
CA ASN A 453 6.35 1.80 -29.74
C ASN A 453 6.96 1.44 -31.11
N THR A 454 6.24 0.69 -31.94
CA THR A 454 6.72 0.32 -33.29
C THR A 454 7.02 1.52 -34.21
N THR A 455 6.38 2.69 -34.00
CA THR A 455 6.58 3.89 -34.83
C THR A 455 7.83 4.68 -34.44
N GLU A 456 8.08 4.84 -33.14
CA GLU A 456 9.18 5.63 -32.58
C GLU A 456 10.40 4.79 -32.21
N GLY A 457 10.25 3.47 -32.13
CA GLY A 457 11.33 2.53 -31.91
C GLY A 457 12.00 2.63 -30.53
N VAL A 458 13.32 2.48 -30.54
CA VAL A 458 14.19 2.51 -29.38
C VAL A 458 14.67 3.93 -29.13
N VAL A 459 14.33 4.47 -27.97
CA VAL A 459 14.73 5.82 -27.54
C VAL A 459 15.68 5.74 -26.35
N GLN A 460 16.70 6.58 -26.33
CA GLN A 460 17.69 6.62 -25.26
C GLN A 460 17.18 7.48 -24.10
N ARG A 461 17.40 7.03 -22.86
CA ARG A 461 16.99 7.76 -21.66
C ARG A 461 18.05 7.68 -20.57
N SER A 462 18.29 8.82 -19.93
CA SER A 462 19.26 8.93 -18.83
C SER A 462 18.90 8.01 -17.66
N VAL A 463 19.86 7.24 -17.18
CA VAL A 463 19.67 6.23 -16.12
C VAL A 463 20.61 6.44 -14.94
N MET A 464 20.12 6.14 -13.74
CA MET A 464 20.91 6.07 -12.52
C MET A 464 20.67 4.71 -11.84
N LEU A 465 21.74 4.05 -11.42
CA LEU A 465 21.67 2.72 -10.82
C LEU A 465 21.73 2.83 -9.29
N ARG A 466 20.71 2.34 -8.57
CA ARG A 466 20.79 2.14 -7.12
C ARG A 466 21.18 0.71 -6.79
N VAL A 467 22.27 0.55 -6.04
CA VAL A 467 22.78 -0.76 -5.56
C VAL A 467 22.60 -0.87 -4.06
N PHE A 468 22.35 -2.10 -3.57
CA PHE A 468 22.12 -2.38 -2.15
C PHE A 468 23.22 -3.28 -1.58
N ALA A 469 23.76 -2.88 -0.42
CA ALA A 469 24.62 -3.69 0.43
C ALA A 469 23.80 -4.18 1.63
N LEU A 470 23.75 -5.50 1.82
CA LEU A 470 23.06 -6.15 2.94
C LEU A 470 24.07 -6.80 3.87
N ARG A 471 23.84 -6.69 5.18
CA ARG A 471 24.69 -7.30 6.20
C ARG A 471 24.56 -8.82 6.14
N ASN A 472 25.70 -9.50 6.03
CA ASN A 472 25.80 -10.96 5.87
C ASN A 472 26.09 -11.67 7.20
N SER A 473 26.95 -11.10 8.05
CA SER A 473 27.33 -11.68 9.33
C SER A 473 27.63 -10.60 10.36
N ALA A 474 27.68 -11.00 11.64
CA ALA A 474 28.18 -10.16 12.70
C ALA A 474 29.71 -9.99 12.56
N GLY A 475 30.20 -8.75 12.71
CA GLY A 475 31.61 -8.39 12.65
C GLY A 475 32.01 -7.52 11.46
N ASP A 476 33.32 -7.22 11.39
CA ASP A 476 33.92 -6.25 10.48
C ASP A 476 34.79 -6.88 9.37
N GLY A 477 34.65 -8.20 9.19
CA GLY A 477 35.41 -8.96 8.20
C GLY A 477 35.08 -8.58 6.75
N PRO A 478 35.91 -9.00 5.78
CA PRO A 478 35.69 -8.75 4.35
C PRO A 478 34.34 -9.30 3.84
N ASP A 479 33.84 -10.36 4.47
CA ASP A 479 32.56 -11.01 4.13
C ASP A 479 31.36 -10.48 4.94
N ALA A 480 31.54 -9.45 5.78
CA ALA A 480 30.47 -8.89 6.59
C ALA A 480 29.33 -8.28 5.76
N TRP A 481 29.62 -7.91 4.50
CA TRP A 481 28.69 -7.29 3.59
C TRP A 481 28.54 -8.10 2.30
N ARG A 482 27.30 -8.24 1.85
CA ARG A 482 26.97 -8.83 0.56
C ARG A 482 26.23 -7.81 -0.29
N VAL A 483 26.72 -7.59 -1.51
CA VAL A 483 26.06 -6.70 -2.46
C VAL A 483 25.02 -7.50 -3.22
N LEU A 484 23.81 -6.98 -3.33
CA LEU A 484 22.74 -7.62 -4.09
C LEU A 484 23.13 -7.58 -5.59
N PRO A 485 23.25 -8.72 -6.30
CA PRO A 485 23.68 -8.78 -7.70
C PRO A 485 22.61 -8.27 -8.66
N GLY A 486 22.40 -6.96 -8.63
CA GLY A 486 21.31 -6.23 -9.26
C GLY A 486 21.13 -4.87 -8.60
N GLY A 487 20.00 -4.25 -8.89
CA GLY A 487 19.70 -2.93 -8.34
C GLY A 487 18.41 -2.39 -8.90
N LEU A 488 18.14 -1.12 -8.59
CA LEU A 488 17.02 -0.39 -9.15
C LEU A 488 17.56 0.67 -10.12
N ALA A 489 17.34 0.46 -11.42
CA ALA A 489 17.61 1.48 -12.43
C ALA A 489 16.47 2.50 -12.43
N ARG A 490 16.79 3.77 -12.23
CA ARG A 490 15.86 4.90 -12.32
C ARG A 490 16.10 5.65 -13.61
N ILE A 491 15.07 5.74 -14.44
CA ILE A 491 15.11 6.39 -15.74
C ILE A 491 14.49 7.78 -15.60
N ALA A 492 15.20 8.80 -16.07
CA ALA A 492 14.72 10.17 -16.03
C ALA A 492 13.61 10.42 -17.07
N ALA A 493 12.69 11.33 -16.77
CA ALA A 493 11.67 11.77 -17.71
C ALA A 493 12.33 12.46 -18.95
N PRO A 494 11.65 12.51 -20.12
CA PRO A 494 12.25 12.98 -21.39
C PRO A 494 12.95 14.34 -21.33
N ASP A 495 12.47 15.28 -20.51
CA ASP A 495 13.03 16.64 -20.36
C ASP A 495 13.82 16.84 -19.06
N ALA A 496 14.02 15.78 -18.26
CA ALA A 496 14.64 15.86 -16.96
C ALA A 496 16.07 15.30 -17.00
N GLN A 497 17.05 16.14 -16.68
CA GLN A 497 18.45 15.73 -16.50
C GLN A 497 18.72 15.20 -15.09
N ILE A 498 17.70 15.20 -14.23
CA ILE A 498 17.74 14.66 -12.86
C ILE A 498 16.72 13.52 -12.79
N ALA A 499 17.19 12.30 -12.53
CA ALA A 499 16.33 11.16 -12.26
C ALA A 499 15.64 11.35 -10.89
N SER A 500 14.37 11.74 -10.90
CA SER A 500 13.51 11.76 -9.71
C SER A 500 12.20 11.02 -10.01
N MET A 501 11.84 10.06 -9.16
CA MET A 501 10.57 9.33 -9.25
C MET A 501 9.36 10.25 -9.06
N GLN A 502 9.51 11.30 -8.24
CA GLN A 502 8.45 12.28 -7.99
C GLN A 502 8.14 13.15 -9.23
N ARG A 503 9.05 13.22 -10.21
CA ARG A 503 8.88 13.97 -11.47
C ARG A 503 8.48 13.08 -12.66
N GLY A 504 7.97 11.88 -12.41
CA GLY A 504 7.41 11.01 -13.46
C GLY A 504 8.44 10.20 -14.25
N GLY A 505 9.62 9.92 -13.68
CA GLY A 505 10.56 8.93 -14.22
C GLY A 505 10.03 7.49 -14.10
N SER A 506 10.54 6.58 -14.95
CA SER A 506 10.26 5.14 -14.89
C SER A 506 11.40 4.39 -14.18
N SER A 507 11.23 3.09 -13.97
CA SER A 507 12.29 2.19 -13.51
C SER A 507 12.57 1.10 -14.54
N ALA A 508 13.75 0.48 -14.46
CA ALA A 508 14.10 -0.72 -15.20
C ALA A 508 14.64 -1.81 -14.27
N ASP A 509 14.55 -3.07 -14.72
CA ASP A 509 15.30 -4.17 -14.12
C ASP A 509 16.80 -3.99 -14.41
N VAL A 510 17.66 -4.54 -13.55
CA VAL A 510 19.11 -4.48 -13.68
C VAL A 510 19.65 -5.89 -13.79
N TRP A 511 20.23 -6.22 -14.94
CA TRP A 511 20.76 -7.54 -15.25
C TRP A 511 22.27 -7.56 -15.04
N VAL A 512 22.69 -8.18 -13.95
CA VAL A 512 24.10 -8.42 -13.66
C VAL A 512 24.51 -9.76 -14.26
N GLN A 513 25.39 -9.70 -15.26
CA GLN A 513 25.97 -10.89 -15.87
C GLN A 513 27.03 -11.49 -14.96
N THR A 514 27.29 -12.79 -15.11
CA THR A 514 28.36 -13.46 -14.39
C THR A 514 29.11 -14.45 -15.28
N HIS A 515 30.38 -14.65 -14.97
CA HIS A 515 31.18 -15.77 -15.48
C HIS A 515 31.22 -16.95 -14.50
N ALA A 516 30.73 -16.76 -13.28
CA ALA A 516 30.68 -17.80 -12.26
C ALA A 516 29.37 -18.60 -12.35
N ASP A 517 29.30 -19.70 -11.60
CA ASP A 517 28.08 -20.48 -11.48
C ASP A 517 26.94 -19.62 -10.91
N ILE A 518 25.76 -19.71 -11.54
CA ILE A 518 24.57 -18.99 -11.10
C ILE A 518 24.05 -19.63 -9.81
N ASP A 519 23.91 -18.83 -8.74
CA ASP A 519 23.32 -19.30 -7.49
C ASP A 519 21.84 -19.66 -7.71
N ARG A 520 21.55 -20.96 -7.77
CA ARG A 520 20.19 -21.50 -7.94
C ARG A 520 19.45 -21.68 -6.61
N SER A 521 20.00 -21.19 -5.50
CA SER A 521 19.40 -21.39 -4.20
C SER A 521 18.05 -20.66 -4.08
N SER A 522 17.09 -21.35 -3.48
CA SER A 522 15.71 -20.89 -3.31
C SER A 522 15.50 -20.35 -1.89
N LEU A 523 14.51 -19.47 -1.71
CA LEU A 523 14.01 -19.12 -0.37
C LEU A 523 13.34 -20.30 0.34
N LEU A 524 12.99 -21.36 -0.39
CA LEU A 524 12.41 -22.56 0.19
C LEU A 524 13.38 -23.19 1.20
N PRO A 525 12.94 -23.48 2.43
CA PRO A 525 13.74 -24.19 3.41
C PRO A 525 14.23 -25.53 2.83
N LYS A 526 15.51 -25.84 2.98
CA LYS A 526 16.02 -27.19 2.71
C LYS A 526 15.40 -28.12 3.75
N TYR A 527 14.67 -29.15 3.28
CA TYR A 527 13.96 -30.18 4.05
C TYR A 527 14.22 -30.19 5.56
N THR A 528 13.27 -29.69 6.33
CA THR A 528 13.23 -29.91 7.78
C THR A 528 12.69 -31.32 8.04
N THR A 529 13.36 -32.11 8.89
CA THR A 529 12.85 -33.42 9.32
C THR A 529 11.44 -33.29 9.88
N ALA A 530 10.55 -34.22 9.52
CA ALA A 530 9.12 -34.17 9.85
C ALA A 530 8.81 -34.05 11.37
N SER A 531 9.77 -34.35 12.25
CA SER A 531 9.61 -34.41 13.71
C SER A 531 9.56 -33.06 14.44
N GLY A 532 9.55 -31.92 13.73
CA GLY A 532 9.55 -30.58 14.35
C GLY A 532 8.42 -29.64 13.91
N PHE A 533 7.48 -30.09 13.08
CA PHE A 533 6.40 -29.22 12.58
C PHE A 533 5.37 -28.94 13.69
N LYS A 534 5.55 -27.83 14.40
CA LYS A 534 4.42 -27.14 15.05
C LYS A 534 3.65 -26.41 13.95
N HIS A 535 2.35 -26.66 13.85
CA HIS A 535 1.46 -25.84 13.03
C HIS A 535 1.54 -24.41 13.58
N ARG A 536 2.29 -23.53 12.91
CA ARG A 536 2.31 -22.11 13.26
C ARG A 536 1.04 -21.50 12.70
N GLU A 537 0.08 -21.25 13.59
CA GLU A 537 -1.08 -20.44 13.25
C GLU A 537 -0.61 -19.06 12.79
N ARG A 538 -1.20 -18.57 11.70
CA ARG A 538 -0.86 -17.25 11.16
C ARG A 538 -1.36 -16.20 12.14
N MET A 539 -0.44 -15.59 12.88
CA MET A 539 -0.76 -14.52 13.83
C MET A 539 -1.58 -13.41 13.16
N VAL A 540 -2.56 -12.90 13.91
CA VAL A 540 -3.42 -11.80 13.48
C VAL A 540 -3.20 -10.64 14.44
N THR A 541 -2.68 -9.53 13.91
CA THR A 541 -2.53 -8.30 14.70
C THR A 541 -3.91 -7.71 14.99
N SER A 542 -4.06 -6.97 16.09
CA SER A 542 -5.33 -6.32 16.42
C SER A 542 -5.83 -5.39 15.30
N ARG A 543 -4.93 -4.66 14.63
CA ARG A 543 -5.26 -3.84 13.44
C ARG A 543 -5.78 -4.68 12.28
N ALA A 544 -5.10 -5.78 11.95
CA ALA A 544 -5.53 -6.65 10.86
C ALA A 544 -6.89 -7.30 11.16
N ALA A 545 -7.09 -7.69 12.42
CA ALA A 545 -8.35 -8.20 12.93
C ALA A 545 -9.49 -7.18 12.80
N GLU A 546 -9.27 -5.94 13.23
CA GLU A 546 -10.23 -4.84 13.10
C GLU A 546 -10.57 -4.55 11.63
N ASN A 547 -9.57 -4.42 10.76
CA ASN A 547 -9.79 -4.17 9.35
C ASN A 547 -10.54 -5.34 8.68
N LEU A 548 -10.30 -6.60 9.07
CA LEU A 548 -11.04 -7.76 8.55
C LEU A 548 -12.49 -7.76 9.02
N TYR A 549 -12.75 -7.40 10.27
CA TYR A 549 -14.09 -7.22 10.82
C TYR A 549 -14.87 -6.14 10.04
N TRP A 550 -14.26 -4.97 9.85
CA TRP A 550 -14.86 -3.88 9.08
C TRP A 550 -15.00 -4.20 7.59
N LEU A 551 -14.04 -4.90 6.98
CA LEU A 551 -14.14 -5.40 5.61
C LEU A 551 -15.40 -6.26 5.44
N GLY A 552 -15.66 -7.16 6.40
CA GLY A 552 -16.89 -7.95 6.44
C GLY A 552 -18.15 -7.09 6.52
N ARG A 553 -18.18 -6.12 7.45
CA ARG A 553 -19.33 -5.21 7.61
C ARG A 553 -19.59 -4.38 6.35
N TYR A 554 -18.57 -3.76 5.78
CA TYR A 554 -18.73 -2.95 4.56
C TYR A 554 -19.15 -3.80 3.35
N THR A 555 -18.69 -5.05 3.26
CA THR A 555 -19.14 -5.98 2.20
C THR A 555 -20.64 -6.21 2.31
N GLU A 556 -21.11 -6.59 3.50
CA GLU A 556 -22.53 -6.90 3.74
C GLU A 556 -23.42 -5.65 3.64
N ARG A 557 -22.97 -4.51 4.17
CA ARG A 557 -23.68 -3.23 4.10
C ARG A 557 -23.85 -2.77 2.66
N SER A 558 -22.79 -2.87 1.84
CA SER A 558 -22.85 -2.53 0.42
C SER A 558 -23.87 -3.42 -0.31
N GLU A 559 -23.87 -4.73 -0.02
CA GLU A 559 -24.83 -5.67 -0.61
C GLU A 559 -26.28 -5.35 -0.21
N ASN A 560 -26.52 -5.09 1.07
CA ASN A 560 -27.84 -4.70 1.58
C ASN A 560 -28.34 -3.40 0.96
N MET A 561 -27.48 -2.39 0.83
CA MET A 561 -27.83 -1.11 0.21
C MET A 561 -28.10 -1.25 -1.28
N VAL A 562 -27.28 -2.00 -2.02
CA VAL A 562 -27.53 -2.28 -3.45
C VAL A 562 -28.91 -2.91 -3.65
N ARG A 563 -29.27 -3.91 -2.84
CA ARG A 563 -30.60 -4.56 -2.91
C ARG A 563 -31.72 -3.58 -2.59
N LEU A 564 -31.58 -2.79 -1.53
CA LEU A 564 -32.58 -1.80 -1.12
C LEU A 564 -32.82 -0.74 -2.20
N VAL A 565 -31.76 -0.21 -2.81
CA VAL A 565 -31.88 0.78 -3.89
C VAL A 565 -32.54 0.16 -5.12
N ARG A 566 -32.15 -1.06 -5.53
CA ARG A 566 -32.77 -1.77 -6.66
C ARG A 566 -34.27 -1.92 -6.42
N LEU A 567 -34.66 -2.39 -5.24
CA LEU A 567 -36.06 -2.52 -4.84
C LEU A 567 -36.81 -1.17 -4.88
N CYS A 568 -36.17 -0.07 -4.47
CA CYS A 568 -36.77 1.26 -4.55
C CYS A 568 -37.01 1.70 -6.01
N ILE A 569 -36.01 1.50 -6.90
CA ILE A 569 -36.13 1.90 -8.31
C ILE A 569 -37.18 1.04 -9.03
N GLU A 570 -37.22 -0.27 -8.75
CA GLU A 570 -38.24 -1.19 -9.27
C GLU A 570 -39.65 -0.77 -8.82
N ALA A 571 -39.83 -0.48 -7.53
CA ALA A 571 -41.12 -0.04 -6.98
C ALA A 571 -41.59 1.32 -7.54
N LEU A 572 -40.67 2.19 -7.95
CA LEU A 572 -40.97 3.49 -8.56
C LEU A 572 -41.33 3.41 -10.05
N ASN A 573 -40.78 2.40 -10.75
CA ASN A 573 -40.89 2.25 -12.21
C ASN A 573 -41.76 1.05 -12.64
N GLY A 574 -42.34 0.30 -11.70
CA GLY A 574 -43.24 -0.83 -11.97
C GLY A 574 -44.54 -0.41 -12.69
N GLU A 575 -45.19 -1.39 -13.32
CA GLU A 575 -46.47 -1.20 -14.03
C GLU A 575 -47.58 -0.75 -13.06
N ASP A 576 -47.60 -1.33 -11.85
CA ASP A 576 -48.51 -0.96 -10.78
C ASP A 576 -47.83 0.00 -9.79
N PRO A 577 -48.47 1.14 -9.45
CA PRO A 577 -47.91 2.08 -8.48
C PRO A 577 -47.84 1.43 -7.09
N ALA A 578 -46.65 1.45 -6.47
CA ALA A 578 -46.47 1.01 -5.09
C ALA A 578 -47.51 1.65 -4.14
N SER A 579 -48.02 0.86 -3.20
CA SER A 579 -48.95 1.32 -2.17
C SER A 579 -48.35 2.44 -1.32
N ARG A 580 -49.20 3.21 -0.64
CA ARG A 580 -48.73 4.34 0.19
C ARG A 580 -47.85 3.86 1.35
N SER A 581 -48.26 2.77 1.98
CA SER A 581 -47.56 2.07 3.07
C SER A 581 -46.21 1.50 2.60
N LEU A 582 -46.16 0.84 1.45
CA LEU A 582 -44.91 0.32 0.88
C LEU A 582 -43.93 1.45 0.54
N TRP A 583 -44.45 2.55 -0.02
CA TRP A 583 -43.62 3.71 -0.31
C TRP A 583 -43.09 4.38 0.96
N ALA A 584 -43.91 4.48 2.01
CA ALA A 584 -43.47 4.99 3.31
C ALA A 584 -42.38 4.11 3.93
N TRP A 585 -42.53 2.78 3.85
CA TRP A 585 -41.53 1.81 4.30
C TRP A 585 -40.18 2.01 3.58
N LEU A 586 -40.17 2.01 2.24
CA LEU A 586 -38.96 2.17 1.43
C LEU A 586 -38.27 3.52 1.69
N GLN A 587 -39.06 4.59 1.83
CA GLN A 587 -38.54 5.92 2.13
C GLN A 587 -37.91 5.99 3.52
N LEU A 588 -38.59 5.50 4.55
CA LEU A 588 -38.06 5.50 5.92
C LEU A 588 -36.84 4.60 6.04
N LEU A 589 -36.83 3.46 5.33
CA LEU A 589 -35.68 2.55 5.33
C LEU A 589 -34.46 3.19 4.65
N THR A 590 -34.64 3.82 3.48
CA THR A 590 -33.54 4.54 2.80
C THR A 590 -33.02 5.72 3.61
N GLN A 591 -33.87 6.41 4.37
CA GLN A 591 -33.47 7.46 5.31
C GLN A 591 -32.69 6.88 6.51
N ARG A 592 -33.17 5.79 7.14
CA ARG A 592 -32.46 5.11 8.24
C ARG A 592 -31.08 4.61 7.83
N GLN A 593 -30.93 4.17 6.58
CA GLN A 593 -29.65 3.72 6.02
C GLN A 593 -28.78 4.88 5.48
N GLY A 594 -29.24 6.13 5.60
CA GLY A 594 -28.50 7.31 5.14
C GLY A 594 -28.29 7.41 3.64
N LEU A 595 -29.09 6.68 2.83
CA LEU A 595 -29.07 6.73 1.36
C LEU A 595 -29.75 7.98 0.81
N VAL A 596 -30.70 8.54 1.56
CA VAL A 596 -31.47 9.73 1.20
C VAL A 596 -31.48 10.72 2.37
N PRO A 597 -31.14 12.01 2.17
CA PRO A 597 -31.15 13.01 3.23
C PRO A 597 -32.52 13.22 3.89
N ALA A 598 -32.51 13.67 5.14
CA ALA A 598 -33.72 14.16 5.80
C ALA A 598 -34.28 15.38 5.06
N GLY A 599 -35.61 15.44 4.88
CA GLY A 599 -36.30 16.55 4.20
C GLY A 599 -36.68 16.31 2.73
N VAL A 600 -36.34 15.15 2.16
CA VAL A 600 -36.91 14.74 0.86
C VAL A 600 -38.42 14.53 1.01
N PRO A 601 -39.27 15.12 0.15
CA PRO A 601 -40.73 15.09 0.30
C PRO A 601 -41.27 13.67 0.51
N SER A 602 -42.09 13.48 1.55
CA SER A 602 -42.54 12.15 1.97
C SER A 602 -43.94 11.74 1.52
N ALA A 603 -44.25 10.45 1.71
CA ALA A 603 -45.58 9.82 1.57
C ALA A 603 -46.65 10.54 2.36
N HIS A 604 -46.30 10.96 3.56
CA HIS A 604 -47.19 11.62 4.47
C HIS A 604 -47.08 13.13 4.26
N ALA A 605 -48.16 13.75 3.75
CA ALA A 605 -48.37 15.15 4.11
C ALA A 605 -48.49 15.16 5.64
N ALA A 606 -47.63 15.90 6.35
CA ALA A 606 -47.82 16.09 7.78
C ALA A 606 -49.26 16.59 7.98
N ALA A 607 -50.05 15.86 8.77
CA ALA A 607 -51.40 16.26 9.12
C ALA A 607 -51.31 17.59 9.89
N GLY A 608 -51.40 18.71 9.17
CA GLY A 608 -51.15 20.05 9.68
C GLY A 608 -50.61 21.06 8.66
N GLU A 609 -49.99 20.63 7.55
CA GLU A 609 -49.51 21.53 6.49
C GLU A 609 -50.57 21.81 5.43
N ASP A 610 -51.72 22.32 5.87
CA ASP A 610 -52.86 22.67 5.00
C ASP A 610 -53.02 24.19 4.84
N LYS A 611 -51.90 24.94 4.90
CA LYS A 611 -51.92 26.38 4.60
C LYS A 611 -50.77 26.81 3.69
N ALA A 612 -51.20 27.22 2.48
CA ALA A 612 -50.50 27.97 1.44
C ALA A 612 -49.81 27.14 0.33
N ASN A 613 -50.43 27.19 -0.86
CA ASN A 613 -49.90 26.98 -2.22
C ASN A 613 -48.46 26.46 -2.34
N SER A 614 -48.28 25.13 -2.38
CA SER A 614 -47.48 24.39 -3.39
C SER A 614 -47.10 22.96 -2.94
N THR A 615 -48.04 22.17 -2.41
CA THR A 615 -47.73 20.77 -2.08
C THR A 615 -47.54 19.98 -3.39
N PRO A 616 -46.36 19.39 -3.66
CA PRO A 616 -46.11 18.69 -4.92
C PRO A 616 -47.05 17.50 -5.07
N SER A 617 -47.51 17.23 -6.30
CA SER A 617 -48.29 16.02 -6.61
C SER A 617 -47.51 14.76 -6.25
N MET A 618 -48.19 13.65 -5.98
CA MET A 618 -47.54 12.38 -5.63
C MET A 618 -46.50 11.94 -6.67
N GLY A 619 -46.80 12.14 -7.96
CA GLY A 619 -45.85 11.89 -9.06
C GLY A 619 -44.63 12.82 -9.03
N ALA A 620 -44.78 14.08 -8.62
CA ALA A 620 -43.66 14.99 -8.42
C ALA A 620 -42.78 14.57 -7.24
N ARG A 621 -43.37 14.13 -6.12
CA ARG A 621 -42.63 13.62 -4.95
C ARG A 621 -41.82 12.37 -5.30
N ARG A 622 -42.43 11.42 -6.01
CA ARG A 622 -41.76 10.19 -6.49
C ARG A 622 -40.55 10.50 -7.38
N ARG A 623 -40.70 11.42 -8.33
CA ARG A 623 -39.59 11.86 -9.21
C ARG A 623 -38.48 12.59 -8.45
N VAL A 624 -38.82 13.41 -7.46
CA VAL A 624 -37.81 14.06 -6.61
C VAL A 624 -37.05 13.01 -5.81
N PHE A 625 -37.76 12.06 -5.18
CA PHE A 625 -37.15 10.97 -4.44
C PHE A 625 -36.22 10.11 -5.32
N GLU A 626 -36.68 9.69 -6.50
CA GLU A 626 -35.87 8.92 -7.46
C GLU A 626 -34.59 9.66 -7.85
N ARG A 627 -34.70 10.94 -8.20
CA ARG A 627 -33.54 11.76 -8.56
C ARG A 627 -32.58 11.93 -7.41
N THR A 628 -33.08 12.15 -6.20
CA THR A 628 -32.22 12.26 -5.02
C THR A 628 -31.54 10.93 -4.72
N LEU A 629 -32.26 9.80 -4.81
CA LEU A 629 -31.70 8.47 -4.60
C LEU A 629 -30.56 8.19 -5.59
N ILE A 630 -30.76 8.48 -6.89
CA ILE A 630 -29.73 8.33 -7.92
C ILE A 630 -28.56 9.29 -7.70
N ALA A 631 -28.83 10.55 -7.37
CA ALA A 631 -27.79 11.55 -7.12
C ALA A 631 -26.90 11.21 -5.92
N CYS A 632 -27.47 10.52 -4.93
CA CYS A 632 -26.78 10.13 -3.71
C CYS A 632 -26.02 8.79 -3.82
N LEU A 633 -26.08 8.05 -4.95
CA LEU A 633 -25.45 6.73 -5.06
C LEU A 633 -23.94 6.69 -4.84
N ASP A 634 -23.23 7.75 -5.25
CA ASP A 634 -21.76 7.84 -5.20
C ASP A 634 -21.26 9.08 -4.42
N GLN A 635 -22.09 9.69 -3.57
CA GLN A 635 -21.72 10.88 -2.79
C GLN A 635 -20.90 10.52 -1.54
N ASP A 636 -19.95 11.39 -1.17
CA ASP A 636 -19.04 11.22 -0.02
C ASP A 636 -19.24 12.23 1.12
N GLU A 637 -19.87 13.38 0.87
CA GLU A 637 -19.82 14.49 1.85
C GLU A 637 -20.91 14.41 2.94
N HIS A 638 -22.11 13.88 2.62
CA HIS A 638 -23.29 14.03 3.49
C HIS A 638 -24.19 12.79 3.60
N SER A 639 -23.84 11.66 2.97
CA SER A 639 -24.66 10.44 2.94
C SER A 639 -23.80 9.17 2.99
N THR A 640 -24.22 8.16 3.75
CA THR A 640 -23.63 6.81 3.70
C THR A 640 -24.13 6.06 2.46
N SER A 641 -23.65 6.50 1.29
CA SER A 641 -24.03 5.97 -0.01
C SER A 641 -23.46 4.57 -0.30
N VAL A 642 -23.91 3.95 -1.40
CA VAL A 642 -23.29 2.70 -1.89
C VAL A 642 -21.82 2.95 -2.22
N GLY A 643 -21.51 4.04 -2.94
CA GLY A 643 -20.14 4.41 -3.30
C GLY A 643 -19.26 4.66 -2.07
N TYR A 644 -19.79 5.33 -1.05
CA TYR A 644 -19.09 5.52 0.23
C TYR A 644 -18.71 4.19 0.88
N ASN A 645 -19.64 3.23 0.97
CA ASN A 645 -19.36 1.93 1.59
C ASN A 645 -18.40 1.08 0.75
N LEU A 646 -18.47 1.17 -0.58
CA LEU A 646 -17.49 0.52 -1.48
C LEU A 646 -16.09 1.13 -1.32
N ARG A 647 -15.98 2.46 -1.17
CA ARG A 647 -14.71 3.13 -0.85
C ARG A 647 -14.20 2.74 0.54
N ALA A 648 -15.07 2.66 1.55
CA ALA A 648 -14.71 2.19 2.89
C ALA A 648 -14.25 0.72 2.90
N LEU A 649 -14.89 -0.14 2.10
CA LEU A 649 -14.45 -1.51 1.83
C LEU A 649 -13.03 -1.54 1.24
N GLN A 650 -12.76 -0.72 0.23
CA GLN A 650 -11.44 -0.62 -0.40
C GLN A 650 -10.37 -0.09 0.56
N GLN A 651 -10.72 0.89 1.40
CA GLN A 651 -9.82 1.41 2.45
C GLN A 651 -9.45 0.32 3.46
N ALA A 652 -10.43 -0.40 4.01
CA ALA A 652 -10.18 -1.52 4.92
C ALA A 652 -9.33 -2.62 4.25
N ALA A 653 -9.59 -2.92 2.97
CA ALA A 653 -8.81 -3.87 2.18
C ALA A 653 -7.36 -3.40 1.95
N SER A 654 -7.12 -2.10 1.83
CA SER A 654 -5.79 -1.54 1.54
C SER A 654 -4.80 -1.76 2.68
N SER A 655 -5.30 -1.74 3.91
CA SER A 655 -4.58 -2.05 5.15
C SER A 655 -4.24 -3.53 5.31
N LEU A 656 -4.77 -4.39 4.43
CA LEU A 656 -4.69 -5.86 4.47
C LEU A 656 -4.03 -6.48 3.23
N ARG A 657 -3.26 -5.70 2.44
CA ARG A 657 -2.64 -6.17 1.17
C ARG A 657 -1.76 -7.42 1.34
N GLU A 658 -1.22 -7.66 2.52
CA GLU A 658 -0.44 -8.85 2.88
C GLU A 658 -1.31 -10.08 3.16
N ARG A 659 -2.62 -9.91 3.41
CA ARG A 659 -3.58 -11.00 3.69
C ARG A 659 -4.53 -11.28 2.54
N LEU A 660 -4.81 -10.31 1.68
CA LEU A 660 -5.66 -10.50 0.51
C LEU A 660 -4.86 -11.05 -0.68
N SER A 661 -5.47 -11.95 -1.45
CA SER A 661 -4.89 -12.35 -2.73
C SER A 661 -4.96 -11.18 -3.72
N PRO A 662 -4.04 -11.09 -4.69
CA PRO A 662 -4.10 -10.06 -5.73
C PRO A 662 -5.47 -10.02 -6.44
N GLU A 663 -6.07 -11.18 -6.70
CA GLU A 663 -7.39 -11.28 -7.35
C GLU A 663 -8.51 -10.68 -6.49
N HIS A 664 -8.47 -10.93 -5.17
CA HIS A 664 -9.47 -10.36 -4.25
C HIS A 664 -9.31 -8.84 -4.15
N TRP A 665 -8.08 -8.34 -4.02
CA TRP A 665 -7.80 -6.90 -4.04
C TRP A 665 -8.29 -6.24 -5.34
N ASN A 666 -7.97 -6.84 -6.48
CA ASN A 666 -8.37 -6.31 -7.79
C ASN A 666 -9.89 -6.33 -7.99
N ALA A 667 -10.59 -7.35 -7.50
CA ALA A 667 -12.05 -7.39 -7.54
C ALA A 667 -12.67 -6.21 -6.77
N ILE A 668 -12.12 -5.86 -5.60
CA ILE A 668 -12.57 -4.71 -4.81
C ILE A 668 -12.28 -3.40 -5.55
N VAL A 669 -11.05 -3.19 -6.02
CA VAL A 669 -10.67 -1.97 -6.75
C VAL A 669 -11.52 -1.79 -8.00
N HIS A 670 -11.68 -2.85 -8.80
CA HIS A 670 -12.49 -2.82 -10.01
C HIS A 670 -13.96 -2.50 -9.69
N CYS A 671 -14.52 -3.08 -8.62
CA CYS A 671 -15.89 -2.78 -8.20
C CYS A 671 -16.09 -1.29 -7.88
N VAL A 672 -15.17 -0.68 -7.12
CA VAL A 672 -15.23 0.75 -6.77
C VAL A 672 -15.09 1.63 -8.00
N ASP A 673 -14.05 1.41 -8.80
CA ASP A 673 -13.73 2.24 -9.95
C ASP A 673 -14.85 2.18 -11.00
N GLN A 674 -15.37 0.97 -11.27
CA GLN A 674 -16.46 0.76 -12.21
C GLN A 674 -17.76 1.39 -11.71
N PHE A 675 -18.11 1.19 -10.43
CA PHE A 675 -19.33 1.75 -9.86
C PHE A 675 -19.35 3.28 -9.90
N SER A 676 -18.22 3.93 -9.57
CA SER A 676 -18.10 5.39 -9.64
C SER A 676 -18.20 5.90 -11.08
N ALA A 677 -17.54 5.21 -12.03
CA ALA A 677 -17.64 5.56 -13.45
C ALA A 677 -19.07 5.43 -14.00
N ASP A 678 -19.81 4.38 -13.61
CA ASP A 678 -21.19 4.15 -14.05
C ASP A 678 -22.16 5.16 -13.39
N CYS A 679 -21.97 5.48 -12.12
CA CYS A 679 -22.75 6.51 -11.44
C CYS A 679 -22.55 7.91 -12.05
N ALA A 680 -21.32 8.24 -12.45
CA ALA A 680 -21.03 9.50 -13.14
C ALA A 680 -21.79 9.62 -14.48
N GLN A 681 -22.03 8.51 -15.18
CA GLN A 681 -22.87 8.48 -16.38
C GLN A 681 -24.36 8.63 -16.04
N ALA A 682 -24.82 7.99 -14.96
CA ALA A 682 -26.22 8.04 -14.51
C ALA A 682 -26.66 9.41 -13.93
N GLY A 683 -25.71 10.20 -13.40
CA GLY A 683 -25.94 11.48 -12.71
C GLY A 683 -25.75 12.75 -13.53
N THR A 684 -25.71 12.69 -14.87
CA THR A 684 -25.44 13.89 -15.68
C THR A 684 -26.52 14.98 -15.51
N PRO A 685 -26.16 16.29 -15.40
CA PRO A 685 -27.05 17.38 -14.97
C PRO A 685 -28.33 17.62 -15.81
N ARG A 686 -28.47 16.93 -16.96
CA ARG A 686 -29.61 17.08 -17.87
C ARG A 686 -30.58 15.88 -17.85
N ALA A 687 -30.21 14.72 -17.31
CA ALA A 687 -31.10 13.58 -17.19
C ALA A 687 -30.57 12.55 -16.17
N PHE A 688 -31.22 12.43 -15.02
CA PHE A 688 -31.07 11.25 -14.16
C PHE A 688 -31.74 10.05 -14.83
N SER A 689 -31.03 8.94 -14.96
CA SER A 689 -31.52 7.73 -15.65
C SER A 689 -31.61 6.55 -14.69
N ALA A 690 -32.84 6.12 -14.40
CA ALA A 690 -33.11 4.93 -13.58
C ALA A 690 -32.53 3.65 -14.19
N VAL A 691 -32.53 3.55 -15.53
CA VAL A 691 -31.98 2.40 -16.26
C VAL A 691 -30.47 2.30 -16.08
N GLN A 692 -29.75 3.42 -16.19
CA GLN A 692 -28.29 3.43 -15.97
C GLN A 692 -27.94 3.19 -14.51
N ALA A 693 -28.72 3.75 -13.58
CA ALA A 693 -28.56 3.47 -12.16
C ALA A 693 -28.75 1.97 -11.85
N MET A 694 -29.77 1.32 -12.44
CA MET A 694 -30.00 -0.12 -12.30
C MET A 694 -28.82 -0.94 -12.85
N GLN A 695 -28.28 -0.58 -14.02
CA GLN A 695 -27.11 -1.23 -14.60
C GLN A 695 -25.87 -1.14 -13.69
N ALA A 696 -25.63 0.04 -13.10
CA ALA A 696 -24.54 0.24 -12.14
C ALA A 696 -24.72 -0.65 -10.88
N LEU A 697 -25.94 -0.74 -10.37
CA LEU A 697 -26.29 -1.57 -9.22
C LEU A 697 -26.16 -3.08 -9.52
N ASP A 698 -26.55 -3.53 -10.71
CA ASP A 698 -26.41 -4.93 -11.13
C ASP A 698 -24.93 -5.33 -11.30
N ALA A 699 -24.12 -4.43 -11.86
CA ALA A 699 -22.67 -4.61 -11.97
C ALA A 699 -22.01 -4.68 -10.58
N ALA A 700 -22.37 -3.76 -9.68
CA ALA A 700 -21.89 -3.78 -8.29
C ALA A 700 -22.32 -5.03 -7.54
N SER A 701 -23.58 -5.48 -7.69
CA SER A 701 -24.08 -6.71 -7.10
C SER A 701 -23.28 -7.94 -7.57
N SER A 702 -22.98 -8.01 -8.86
CA SER A 702 -22.18 -9.09 -9.45
C SER A 702 -20.75 -9.10 -8.91
N ALA A 703 -20.14 -7.91 -8.78
CA ALA A 703 -18.79 -7.77 -8.23
C ALA A 703 -18.74 -8.11 -6.73
N LEU A 704 -19.72 -7.68 -5.93
CA LEU A 704 -19.85 -8.02 -4.50
C LEU A 704 -20.03 -9.53 -4.28
N ALA A 705 -20.76 -10.21 -5.16
CA ALA A 705 -20.87 -11.66 -5.13
C ALA A 705 -19.50 -12.33 -5.36
N ALA A 706 -18.70 -11.83 -6.32
CA ALA A 706 -17.34 -12.32 -6.56
C ALA A 706 -16.40 -12.06 -5.36
N ILE A 707 -16.48 -10.88 -4.75
CA ILE A 707 -15.74 -10.52 -3.53
C ILE A 707 -16.12 -11.47 -2.38
N THR A 708 -17.41 -11.67 -2.16
CA THR A 708 -17.94 -12.60 -1.14
C THR A 708 -17.48 -14.05 -1.39
N GLY A 709 -17.46 -14.50 -2.65
CA GLY A 709 -16.93 -15.81 -3.03
C GLY A 709 -15.45 -15.94 -2.71
N ALA A 710 -14.64 -14.91 -3.01
CA ALA A 710 -13.22 -14.89 -2.65
C ALA A 710 -13.01 -14.95 -1.12
N GLN A 711 -13.80 -14.20 -0.35
CA GLN A 711 -13.76 -14.22 1.12
C GLN A 711 -14.15 -15.58 1.71
N THR A 712 -15.10 -16.28 1.09
CA THR A 712 -15.61 -17.55 1.60
C THR A 712 -14.72 -18.73 1.21
N ASP A 713 -14.29 -18.79 -0.05
CA ASP A 713 -13.67 -20.00 -0.60
C ASP A 713 -12.13 -19.96 -0.66
N ARG A 714 -11.53 -18.76 -0.64
CA ARG A 714 -10.08 -18.60 -0.84
C ARG A 714 -9.30 -18.19 0.40
N MET A 715 -9.99 -17.73 1.45
CA MET A 715 -9.34 -17.35 2.70
C MET A 715 -9.13 -18.56 3.61
N THR A 716 -7.97 -18.62 4.26
CA THR A 716 -7.71 -19.59 5.33
C THR A 716 -8.66 -19.34 6.50
N ARG A 717 -9.20 -20.39 7.11
CA ARG A 717 -10.19 -20.30 8.19
C ARG A 717 -9.57 -20.02 9.57
N ASP A 718 -8.67 -19.03 9.60
CA ASP A 718 -8.02 -18.50 10.79
C ASP A 718 -8.91 -17.50 11.55
N ASP A 719 -8.40 -16.95 12.66
CA ASP A 719 -9.12 -15.99 13.51
C ASP A 719 -9.52 -14.72 12.74
N GLY A 720 -8.70 -14.30 11.77
CA GLY A 720 -8.99 -13.18 10.89
C GLY A 720 -10.21 -13.43 10.00
N TRP A 721 -10.33 -14.64 9.44
CA TRP A 721 -11.52 -15.03 8.70
C TRP A 721 -12.75 -15.14 9.61
N GLN A 722 -12.61 -15.62 10.86
CA GLN A 722 -13.73 -15.64 11.80
C GLN A 722 -14.27 -14.22 12.03
N LEU A 723 -13.39 -13.23 12.26
CA LEU A 723 -13.78 -11.83 12.45
C LEU A 723 -14.45 -11.21 11.23
N LEU A 724 -13.93 -11.47 10.03
CA LEU A 724 -14.59 -11.05 8.78
C LEU A 724 -16.01 -11.63 8.70
N SER A 725 -16.15 -12.93 8.99
CA SER A 725 -17.44 -13.61 9.00
C SER A 725 -18.37 -13.00 10.06
N ILE A 726 -17.89 -12.76 11.28
CA ILE A 726 -18.65 -12.11 12.35
C ILE A 726 -19.14 -10.73 11.92
N GLY A 727 -18.27 -9.89 11.34
CA GLY A 727 -18.64 -8.57 10.83
C GLY A 727 -19.81 -8.63 9.86
N ARG A 728 -19.78 -9.56 8.89
CA ARG A 728 -20.91 -9.78 7.96
C ARG A 728 -22.20 -10.16 8.68
N HIS A 729 -22.14 -11.10 9.62
CA HIS A 729 -23.35 -11.58 10.30
C HIS A 729 -23.93 -10.54 11.26
N VAL A 730 -23.09 -9.74 11.93
CA VAL A 730 -23.53 -8.59 12.74
C VAL A 730 -24.29 -7.59 11.88
N GLU A 731 -23.73 -7.22 10.72
CA GLU A 731 -24.35 -6.26 9.82
C GLU A 731 -25.66 -6.81 9.22
N ARG A 732 -25.68 -8.08 8.82
CA ARG A 732 -26.86 -8.77 8.30
C ARG A 732 -27.97 -8.84 9.35
N LEU A 733 -27.64 -9.23 10.59
CA LEU A 733 -28.61 -9.34 11.69
C LEU A 733 -29.26 -7.98 11.95
N GLY A 734 -28.45 -6.93 12.10
CA GLY A 734 -28.95 -5.57 12.35
C GLY A 734 -29.81 -5.01 11.23
N PHE A 735 -29.37 -5.18 9.96
CA PHE A 735 -30.11 -4.67 8.80
C PHE A 735 -31.46 -5.39 8.61
N LEU A 736 -31.46 -6.72 8.58
CA LEU A 736 -32.67 -7.50 8.29
C LEU A 736 -33.71 -7.38 9.41
N SER A 737 -33.28 -7.39 10.67
CA SER A 737 -34.19 -7.16 11.82
C SER A 737 -34.77 -5.75 11.80
N SER A 738 -33.96 -4.72 11.51
CA SER A 738 -34.45 -3.34 11.39
C SER A 738 -35.41 -3.14 10.21
N ALA A 739 -35.20 -3.82 9.09
CA ALA A 739 -36.08 -3.71 7.92
C ALA A 739 -37.46 -4.34 8.19
N LEU A 740 -37.47 -5.51 8.83
CA LEU A 740 -38.70 -6.19 9.23
C LEU A 740 -39.42 -5.44 10.36
N ASP A 741 -38.69 -4.88 11.33
CA ASP A 741 -39.24 -4.05 12.42
C ASP A 741 -39.95 -2.82 11.87
N LEU A 742 -39.32 -2.12 10.93
CA LEU A 742 -39.92 -0.97 10.27
C LEU A 742 -41.17 -1.36 9.45
N ALA A 743 -41.21 -2.57 8.86
CA ALA A 743 -42.41 -3.05 8.17
C ALA A 743 -43.58 -3.24 9.15
N VAL A 744 -43.31 -3.78 10.34
CA VAL A 744 -44.30 -3.86 11.42
C VAL A 744 -44.72 -2.45 11.89
N GLU A 745 -43.79 -1.52 12.01
CA GLU A 745 -44.04 -0.14 12.47
C GLU A 745 -44.97 0.65 11.53
N VAL A 746 -44.82 0.48 10.22
CA VAL A 746 -45.66 1.17 9.22
C VAL A 746 -46.99 0.44 8.94
N GLY A 747 -47.29 -0.63 9.67
CA GLY A 747 -48.54 -1.38 9.52
C GLY A 747 -48.60 -2.28 8.28
N ALA A 748 -47.46 -2.77 7.77
CA ALA A 748 -47.40 -3.60 6.55
C ALA A 748 -48.17 -4.94 6.62
N PHE A 749 -48.60 -5.33 7.82
CA PHE A 749 -49.29 -6.60 8.10
C PHE A 749 -50.70 -6.39 8.67
N GLU A 750 -51.16 -5.16 8.81
CA GLU A 750 -52.45 -4.84 9.42
C GLU A 750 -53.59 -5.02 8.41
N HIS A 751 -54.69 -5.64 8.84
CA HIS A 751 -55.89 -5.78 8.03
C HIS A 751 -56.90 -4.68 8.41
N THR A 752 -57.07 -3.66 7.58
CA THR A 752 -58.18 -2.71 7.71
C THR A 752 -59.46 -3.33 7.15
N ALA A 753 -60.48 -3.49 7.99
CA ALA A 753 -61.72 -4.20 7.67
C ALA A 753 -62.62 -3.52 6.60
N ASP A 754 -62.29 -2.29 6.17
CA ASP A 754 -63.16 -1.48 5.29
C ASP A 754 -62.61 -1.20 3.87
N ASP A 755 -61.41 -1.68 3.49
CA ASP A 755 -60.82 -1.40 2.17
C ASP A 755 -60.54 -2.68 1.37
N ALA A 756 -61.23 -2.85 0.24
CA ALA A 756 -61.00 -3.92 -0.74
C ALA A 756 -59.58 -3.86 -1.36
N ASP A 757 -58.90 -2.71 -1.27
CA ASP A 757 -57.53 -2.49 -1.74
C ASP A 757 -56.45 -3.08 -0.79
N SER A 758 -56.80 -3.43 0.46
CA SER A 758 -55.84 -3.90 1.48
C SER A 758 -55.18 -5.25 1.17
N ALA A 759 -55.84 -6.14 0.42
CA ALA A 759 -55.32 -7.46 0.08
C ALA A 759 -54.18 -7.42 -0.96
N ASP A 760 -54.22 -6.44 -1.87
CA ASP A 760 -53.17 -6.21 -2.87
C ASP A 760 -52.00 -5.42 -2.26
N GLU A 761 -52.26 -4.49 -1.33
CA GLU A 761 -51.21 -3.79 -0.59
C GLU A 761 -50.35 -4.75 0.25
N ASN A 762 -50.94 -5.71 0.97
CA ASN A 762 -50.19 -6.68 1.78
C ASN A 762 -49.31 -7.59 0.90
N SER A 763 -49.77 -7.96 -0.29
CA SER A 763 -49.01 -8.79 -1.23
C SER A 763 -47.73 -8.09 -1.71
N SER A 764 -47.79 -6.77 -1.89
CA SER A 764 -46.63 -5.97 -2.31
C SER A 764 -45.54 -5.86 -1.23
N HIS A 765 -45.91 -5.77 0.05
CA HIS A 765 -44.96 -5.77 1.17
C HIS A 765 -44.26 -7.12 1.33
N TYR A 766 -44.98 -8.22 1.14
CA TYR A 766 -44.42 -9.57 1.24
C TYR A 766 -43.38 -9.77 0.14
N ALA A 767 -43.70 -9.39 -1.10
CA ALA A 767 -42.75 -9.44 -2.21
C ALA A 767 -41.50 -8.58 -1.95
N ALA A 768 -41.69 -7.36 -1.41
CA ALA A 768 -40.60 -6.46 -1.07
C ALA A 768 -39.68 -7.01 0.03
N LEU A 769 -40.24 -7.54 1.11
CA LEU A 769 -39.49 -8.18 2.21
C LEU A 769 -38.77 -9.45 1.73
N LEU A 770 -39.44 -10.31 0.98
CA LEU A 770 -38.86 -11.53 0.40
C LEU A 770 -37.70 -11.19 -0.55
N SER A 771 -37.84 -10.14 -1.36
CA SER A 771 -36.76 -9.65 -2.23
C SER A 771 -35.57 -9.12 -1.41
N LEU A 772 -35.82 -8.41 -0.31
CA LEU A 772 -34.74 -7.93 0.57
C LEU A 772 -34.01 -9.08 1.28
N PHE A 773 -34.74 -10.10 1.72
CA PHE A 773 -34.22 -11.31 2.37
C PHE A 773 -33.71 -12.40 1.40
N ASP A 774 -33.72 -12.17 0.09
CA ASP A 774 -33.33 -13.17 -0.92
C ASP A 774 -34.13 -14.47 -0.92
N SER A 775 -35.36 -14.40 -0.41
CA SER A 775 -36.15 -15.57 -0.07
C SER A 775 -37.36 -15.77 -1.00
N THR A 776 -37.47 -14.98 -2.07
CA THR A 776 -38.61 -15.04 -3.02
C THR A 776 -38.80 -16.43 -3.62
N ILE A 777 -37.72 -17.05 -4.14
CA ILE A 777 -37.81 -18.38 -4.77
C ILE A 777 -38.16 -19.45 -3.72
N THR A 778 -37.50 -19.40 -2.57
CA THR A 778 -37.74 -20.35 -1.46
C THR A 778 -39.17 -20.28 -0.97
N PHE A 779 -39.70 -19.07 -0.75
CA PHE A 779 -41.08 -18.86 -0.32
C PHE A 779 -42.10 -19.36 -1.35
N GLN A 780 -41.87 -19.08 -2.63
CA GLN A 780 -42.75 -19.55 -3.71
C GLN A 780 -42.74 -21.08 -3.80
N ALA A 781 -41.59 -21.72 -3.63
CA ALA A 781 -41.45 -23.17 -3.68
C ALA A 781 -42.09 -23.89 -2.47
N GLN A 782 -41.94 -23.34 -1.27
CA GLN A 782 -42.43 -23.97 -0.04
C GLN A 782 -43.90 -23.64 0.28
N TYR A 783 -44.32 -22.41 0.03
CA TYR A 783 -45.61 -21.88 0.51
C TYR A 783 -46.59 -21.52 -0.61
N GLN A 784 -46.28 -21.82 -1.88
CA GLN A 784 -47.21 -21.72 -3.02
C GLN A 784 -48.01 -20.40 -3.11
N GLN A 785 -47.37 -19.25 -2.84
CA GLN A 785 -48.00 -17.92 -2.84
C GLN A 785 -49.07 -17.68 -1.74
N THR A 786 -48.99 -18.41 -0.62
CA THR A 786 -49.81 -18.12 0.57
C THR A 786 -49.58 -16.66 1.02
N ARG A 787 -50.68 -15.95 1.35
CA ARG A 787 -50.66 -14.53 1.77
C ARG A 787 -50.77 -14.35 3.29
N GLU A 788 -50.34 -15.36 4.04
CA GLU A 788 -50.46 -15.39 5.50
C GLU A 788 -49.14 -14.95 6.15
N LEU A 789 -49.25 -14.25 7.29
CA LEU A 789 -48.11 -13.75 8.03
C LEU A 789 -47.25 -14.87 8.61
N ALA A 790 -47.86 -15.96 9.08
CA ALA A 790 -47.15 -17.05 9.75
C ALA A 790 -46.11 -17.74 8.83
N PRO A 791 -46.41 -18.12 7.58
CA PRO A 791 -45.41 -18.59 6.61
C PRO A 791 -44.26 -17.60 6.36
N LEU A 792 -44.55 -16.30 6.32
CA LEU A 792 -43.53 -15.27 6.10
C LEU A 792 -42.58 -15.18 7.31
N ILE A 793 -43.13 -15.14 8.53
CA ILE A 793 -42.35 -15.06 9.77
C ILE A 793 -41.57 -16.35 10.03
N GLU A 794 -42.14 -17.51 9.70
CA GLU A 794 -41.42 -18.79 9.75
C GLU A 794 -40.15 -18.71 8.89
N LEU A 795 -40.28 -18.33 7.62
CA LEU A 795 -39.16 -18.31 6.67
C LEU A 795 -38.11 -17.24 7.00
N LEU A 796 -38.56 -16.03 7.38
CA LEU A 796 -37.67 -14.89 7.58
C LEU A 796 -37.06 -14.83 8.98
N VAL A 797 -37.73 -15.37 10.00
CA VAL A 797 -37.29 -15.26 11.40
C VAL A 797 -36.83 -16.60 11.96
N GLN A 798 -37.54 -17.71 11.73
CA GLN A 798 -37.34 -18.98 12.46
C GLN A 798 -36.59 -20.06 11.67
N ASP A 799 -36.59 -20.02 10.34
CA ASP A 799 -35.95 -21.01 9.47
C ASP A 799 -34.45 -21.17 9.84
N ASN A 800 -33.99 -22.39 10.08
CA ASN A 800 -32.60 -22.66 10.47
C ASN A 800 -31.69 -23.05 9.30
N ASP A 801 -32.23 -23.20 8.10
CA ASP A 801 -31.57 -23.64 6.88
C ASP A 801 -31.42 -22.49 5.86
N ASN A 802 -32.30 -21.48 5.91
CA ASN A 802 -32.19 -20.27 5.09
C ASN A 802 -31.05 -19.33 5.55
N PRO A 803 -30.01 -19.07 4.74
CA PRO A 803 -28.85 -18.24 5.13
C PRO A 803 -29.14 -16.77 5.45
N ARG A 804 -30.35 -16.30 5.13
CA ARG A 804 -30.83 -14.93 5.34
C ARG A 804 -31.86 -14.83 6.45
N SER A 805 -32.36 -15.94 6.99
CA SER A 805 -33.26 -15.89 8.14
C SER A 805 -32.54 -15.37 9.39
N LEU A 806 -33.27 -14.70 10.28
CA LEU A 806 -32.66 -14.19 11.52
C LEU A 806 -32.13 -15.33 12.39
N ALA A 807 -32.83 -16.49 12.47
CA ALA A 807 -32.38 -17.65 13.24
C ALA A 807 -31.06 -18.23 12.73
N TRP A 808 -30.90 -18.40 11.42
CA TRP A 808 -29.65 -18.90 10.84
C TRP A 808 -28.49 -17.92 11.08
N VAL A 809 -28.74 -16.62 10.90
CA VAL A 809 -27.73 -15.57 11.09
C VAL A 809 -27.28 -15.51 12.54
N ALA A 810 -28.22 -15.50 13.49
CA ALA A 810 -27.93 -15.50 14.92
C ALA A 810 -27.16 -16.76 15.35
N ARG A 811 -27.61 -17.95 14.91
CA ARG A 811 -26.93 -19.23 15.18
C ARG A 811 -25.51 -19.26 14.65
N THR A 812 -25.31 -18.79 13.41
CA THR A 812 -23.98 -18.75 12.79
C THR A 812 -23.08 -17.76 13.52
N LEU A 813 -23.58 -16.56 13.86
CA LEU A 813 -22.84 -15.58 14.63
C LEU A 813 -22.40 -16.13 16.00
N ARG A 814 -23.31 -16.78 16.73
CA ARG A 814 -23.00 -17.46 18.00
C ARG A 814 -21.89 -18.49 17.84
N GLY A 815 -21.97 -19.35 16.82
CA GLY A 815 -20.95 -20.36 16.55
C GLY A 815 -19.57 -19.77 16.20
N ARG A 816 -19.54 -18.66 15.45
CA ARG A 816 -18.29 -17.95 15.11
C ARG A 816 -17.66 -17.29 16.34
N LEU A 817 -18.46 -16.65 17.19
CA LEU A 817 -18.01 -16.03 18.45
C LEU A 817 -17.41 -17.06 19.40
N SER A 818 -18.09 -18.20 19.62
CA SER A 818 -17.57 -19.29 20.44
C SER A 818 -16.25 -19.86 19.91
N LYS A 819 -16.13 -20.00 18.58
CA LYS A 819 -14.89 -20.50 17.96
C LYS A 819 -13.73 -19.52 18.10
N LEU A 820 -13.99 -18.21 17.98
CA LEU A 820 -12.97 -17.18 18.15
C LEU A 820 -12.43 -17.14 19.59
N ALA A 821 -13.29 -17.37 20.58
CA ALA A 821 -12.92 -17.42 21.99
C ALA A 821 -12.30 -18.77 22.43
N ASP A 822 -12.11 -19.71 21.50
CA ASP A 822 -11.63 -21.08 21.76
C ASP A 822 -12.40 -21.81 22.90
N THR A 823 -13.71 -21.57 22.97
CA THR A 823 -14.56 -22.19 24.00
C THR A 823 -14.86 -23.66 23.71
N PRO A 824 -14.95 -24.52 24.74
CA PRO A 824 -15.35 -25.93 24.58
C PRO A 824 -16.67 -26.07 23.83
N MET A 825 -16.79 -27.11 23.00
CA MET A 825 -18.03 -27.37 22.25
C MET A 825 -19.23 -27.49 23.21
N GLY A 826 -20.25 -26.65 23.00
CA GLY A 826 -21.51 -26.67 23.76
C GLY A 826 -21.63 -25.58 24.81
N GLU A 827 -20.55 -24.86 25.14
CA GLU A 827 -20.59 -23.73 26.08
C GLU A 827 -20.43 -22.40 25.35
N PRO A 828 -21.48 -21.56 25.24
CA PRO A 828 -21.36 -20.28 24.55
C PRO A 828 -20.48 -19.32 25.37
N ASP A 829 -19.50 -18.70 24.70
CA ASP A 829 -18.70 -17.58 25.22
C ASP A 829 -19.59 -16.42 25.68
N ALA A 830 -19.07 -15.54 26.53
CA ALA A 830 -19.79 -14.35 27.00
C ALA A 830 -20.34 -13.50 25.84
N LEU A 831 -19.60 -13.35 24.74
CA LEU A 831 -20.07 -12.62 23.56
C LEU A 831 -21.17 -13.37 22.81
N ALA A 832 -21.07 -14.70 22.72
CA ALA A 832 -22.09 -15.52 22.06
C ALA A 832 -23.43 -15.47 22.81
N ARG A 833 -23.42 -15.26 24.14
CA ARG A 833 -24.65 -15.11 24.94
C ARG A 833 -25.39 -13.80 24.71
N LEU A 834 -24.73 -12.76 24.18
CA LEU A 834 -25.38 -11.50 23.83
C LEU A 834 -26.29 -11.63 22.61
N VAL A 835 -26.10 -12.66 21.78
CA VAL A 835 -26.90 -12.90 20.58
C VAL A 835 -28.09 -13.79 20.94
N PRO A 836 -29.34 -13.42 20.63
CA PRO A 836 -30.51 -14.24 20.98
C PRO A 836 -30.49 -15.61 20.27
N ASP A 837 -31.08 -16.62 20.91
CA ASP A 837 -31.33 -17.94 20.30
C ASP A 837 -32.78 -18.03 19.87
N LEU A 838 -33.02 -17.88 18.57
CA LEU A 838 -34.36 -17.84 17.98
C LEU A 838 -34.98 -19.23 17.75
N LYS A 839 -34.26 -20.31 18.06
CA LYS A 839 -34.75 -21.69 17.83
C LYS A 839 -35.99 -22.04 18.66
N HIS A 840 -36.17 -21.40 19.81
CA HIS A 840 -37.21 -21.72 20.78
C HIS A 840 -38.35 -20.70 20.82
N THR A 841 -38.38 -19.76 19.88
CA THR A 841 -39.42 -18.74 19.82
C THR A 841 -40.71 -19.34 19.27
N ASP A 842 -41.84 -19.09 19.94
CA ASP A 842 -43.14 -19.62 19.54
C ASP A 842 -43.73 -18.81 18.37
N LEU A 843 -43.95 -19.44 17.21
CA LEU A 843 -44.44 -18.80 16.00
C LEU A 843 -45.83 -18.18 16.19
N GLU A 844 -46.71 -18.86 16.92
CA GLU A 844 -48.08 -18.39 17.17
C GLU A 844 -48.02 -17.07 17.96
N GLN A 845 -47.15 -17.01 18.95
CA GLN A 845 -46.94 -15.82 19.76
C GLN A 845 -46.35 -14.65 18.97
N LEU A 846 -45.44 -14.91 18.03
CA LEU A 846 -44.90 -13.85 17.16
C LEU A 846 -45.96 -13.27 16.24
N CYS A 847 -46.89 -14.10 15.75
CA CYS A 847 -47.92 -13.69 14.81
C CYS A 847 -49.17 -13.10 15.49
N THR A 848 -49.31 -13.22 16.81
CA THR A 848 -50.50 -12.73 17.55
C THR A 848 -50.52 -11.20 17.61
N PRO A 849 -51.56 -10.52 17.04
CA PRO A 849 -51.71 -9.08 17.16
C PRO A 849 -52.24 -8.67 18.54
N ASN A 850 -51.98 -7.43 18.97
CA ASN A 850 -52.62 -6.81 20.13
C ASN A 850 -53.97 -6.18 19.75
N ASP A 851 -54.66 -5.57 20.73
CA ASP A 851 -55.99 -4.93 20.54
C ASP A 851 -56.02 -3.82 19.47
N VAL A 852 -54.85 -3.33 19.03
CA VAL A 852 -54.69 -2.26 18.03
C VAL A 852 -54.21 -2.83 16.68
N GLY A 853 -54.01 -4.15 16.56
CA GLY A 853 -53.55 -4.81 15.33
C GLY A 853 -52.03 -4.95 15.19
N HIS A 854 -51.24 -4.44 16.14
CA HIS A 854 -49.78 -4.51 16.10
C HIS A 854 -49.25 -5.86 16.63
N HIS A 855 -48.03 -6.25 16.24
CA HIS A 855 -47.37 -7.49 16.67
C HIS A 855 -46.27 -7.24 17.72
N PRO A 856 -46.58 -7.02 19.01
CA PRO A 856 -45.60 -6.57 20.02
C PRO A 856 -44.51 -7.60 20.31
N LYS A 857 -44.82 -8.91 20.28
CA LYS A 857 -43.82 -9.97 20.53
C LYS A 857 -42.83 -10.11 19.38
N LEU A 858 -43.31 -10.00 18.13
CA LEU A 858 -42.43 -9.91 16.97
C LEU A 858 -41.52 -8.70 17.07
N ARG A 859 -42.09 -7.52 17.36
CA ARG A 859 -41.30 -6.29 17.49
C ARG A 859 -40.24 -6.36 18.59
N ALA A 860 -40.56 -6.99 19.74
CA ALA A 860 -39.62 -7.22 20.83
C ALA A 860 -38.46 -8.14 20.40
N CYS A 861 -38.76 -9.25 19.71
CA CYS A 861 -37.75 -10.16 19.16
C CYS A 861 -36.81 -9.47 18.16
N LEU A 862 -37.35 -8.64 17.26
CA LEU A 862 -36.56 -7.87 16.29
C LEU A 862 -35.69 -6.81 16.98
N THR A 863 -36.24 -6.12 17.98
CA THR A 863 -35.50 -5.16 18.79
C THR A 863 -34.33 -5.82 19.53
N GLU A 864 -34.52 -7.02 20.09
CA GLU A 864 -33.47 -7.80 20.74
C GLU A 864 -32.35 -8.17 19.75
N CYS A 865 -32.71 -8.59 18.52
CA CYS A 865 -31.73 -8.86 17.46
C CYS A 865 -30.93 -7.61 17.07
N MET A 866 -31.59 -6.46 16.94
CA MET A 866 -30.93 -5.18 16.64
C MET A 866 -29.96 -4.78 17.76
N GLN A 867 -30.41 -4.85 19.02
CA GLN A 867 -29.57 -4.51 20.18
C GLN A 867 -28.37 -5.45 20.30
N ALA A 868 -28.58 -6.75 20.07
CA ALA A 868 -27.50 -7.73 20.05
C ALA A 868 -26.42 -7.40 19.00
N SER A 869 -26.82 -6.94 17.81
CA SER A 869 -25.86 -6.54 16.76
C SER A 869 -24.95 -5.39 17.21
N TRP A 870 -25.48 -4.40 17.94
CA TRP A 870 -24.71 -3.27 18.48
C TRP A 870 -23.83 -3.70 19.67
N GLN A 871 -24.40 -4.40 20.65
CA GLN A 871 -23.68 -4.85 21.83
C GLN A 871 -22.50 -5.78 21.49
N VAL A 872 -22.70 -6.70 20.54
CA VAL A 872 -21.61 -7.57 20.07
C VAL A 872 -20.52 -6.77 19.35
N SER A 873 -20.90 -5.78 18.53
CA SER A 873 -19.92 -4.89 17.86
C SER A 873 -19.05 -4.14 18.87
N ASP A 874 -19.65 -3.56 19.89
CA ASP A 874 -18.94 -2.80 20.93
C ASP A 874 -18.04 -3.72 21.77
N ALA A 875 -18.56 -4.89 22.17
CA ALA A 875 -17.82 -5.83 23.00
C ALA A 875 -16.66 -6.51 22.26
N ILE A 876 -16.78 -6.76 20.94
CA ILE A 876 -15.65 -7.22 20.11
C ILE A 876 -14.55 -6.16 20.08
N THR A 877 -14.94 -4.89 19.94
CA THR A 877 -14.00 -3.76 19.87
C THR A 877 -13.21 -3.64 21.18
N ALA A 878 -13.91 -3.65 22.32
CA ALA A 878 -13.28 -3.60 23.64
C ALA A 878 -12.33 -4.78 23.89
N ARG A 879 -12.77 -6.01 23.60
CA ARG A 879 -12.03 -7.24 23.91
C ARG A 879 -10.84 -7.49 22.97
N TYR A 880 -11.01 -7.36 21.65
CA TYR A 880 -10.02 -7.83 20.67
C TYR A 880 -9.20 -6.71 20.01
N PHE A 881 -9.71 -5.47 19.97
CA PHE A 881 -9.05 -4.35 19.30
C PHE A 881 -8.39 -3.40 20.30
N SER A 882 -9.10 -3.03 21.37
CA SER A 882 -8.61 -2.09 22.38
C SER A 882 -7.88 -2.74 23.58
N HIS A 883 -8.13 -4.03 23.84
CA HIS A 883 -7.59 -4.78 25.00
C HIS A 883 -7.87 -4.08 26.35
N THR A 884 -9.08 -3.51 26.51
CA THR A 884 -9.48 -2.77 27.71
C THR A 884 -10.17 -3.65 28.76
N ASP A 885 -10.57 -4.87 28.40
CA ASP A 885 -11.43 -5.74 29.24
C ASP A 885 -10.68 -6.74 30.12
N ASP A 886 -9.34 -6.80 30.05
CA ASP A 886 -8.60 -7.48 31.10
C ASP A 886 -8.60 -6.59 32.34
N ALA A 887 -9.31 -7.05 33.37
CA ALA A 887 -9.33 -6.50 34.72
C ALA A 887 -7.94 -6.47 35.42
N ASP A 888 -6.85 -6.68 34.68
CA ASP A 888 -5.47 -6.35 35.05
C ASP A 888 -5.04 -5.02 34.39
N SER A 889 -5.87 -3.99 34.59
CA SER A 889 -5.44 -2.59 34.50
C SER A 889 -4.36 -2.36 35.56
N VAL A 890 -3.10 -2.46 35.13
CA VAL A 890 -1.92 -2.09 35.93
C VAL A 890 -2.02 -0.60 36.26
N GLY A 891 -2.49 -0.31 37.47
CA GLY A 891 -2.75 1.04 37.96
C GLY A 891 -3.48 1.08 39.30
N ALA A 892 -3.12 0.20 40.24
CA ALA A 892 -3.35 0.34 41.67
C ALA A 892 -2.10 -0.07 42.43
#